data_AF-A0A150XQB8-F1
#
_entry.id   AF-A0A150XQB8-F1
#
_cell.length_a   1.000
_cell.length_b   1.000
_cell.length_c   1.000
_cell.angle_alpha   90.00
_cell.angle_beta   90.00
_cell.angle_gamma   90.00
#
_symmetry.space_group_name_H-M   'P 1'
#
loop_
_entity.id
_entity.type
_entity.pdbx_description
1 polymer ?
#
loop_
_entity_poly.entity_id
_entity_poly.type
_entity_poly.pdbx_seq_one_letter_code
_entity_poly.pdbx_strand_id
1 'polypeptide(L)'
;MRNFFKRISRAVKSFLLKITPGKIAWKGANKAIATTAVVIWVLGAMFMFVLEPGTPIGLIPLALGLILAFLCSASLILLLLILKKLPKSFLWVLPGAFFLTTMIFGDSLAVKFPLLVIGFSGLAGAGLFSLTKKNRSTLSIYQLIVSSLGSLIGLAGLVWGLIWLFDTGNLPEIAHIDAAQTSPYKAPLIQTPNPAEEGEYKVAYLTYGSGNDKQRKEFAEEVTIVTDSVDGSRLLDNWEGFAGKLRTRFWGFDEEALPINGRVWYPEGDGPFPLALIVHGNHGMEDFSDPGYEYLGKLLASQGMIMVSVDENFINSSWKDMFGDGLDEENDARGWLLLEHLKYWRKWNNESDNIFQNKVDLENIAVMGHSRGGEAAAVAGFFNKLQFYPDDAKQKFDFDFNIKSVVAIAPVDGQYKPGETQTPLENVNYLVLHGANDGDVQSFAGLRQYERVKFTDSLYHFKSAIYIYGANHGQFNTTWGNSDSGQPYGSLLNKKALLPMEDQLEIGKVYISAFLQATLQGKKEYEVLFKDHRSGNNWLPPTIYLNQYESSDWKVIADFEEDLDLTTNSSGGKVTSENLTVWREQLVGMKWGNKATQAVYVGWDSLAYKGKTAWIEFSVGDQQKLTQSTALTFELAESKESSYPDKDRDKKKADESSNENNDSDNDQNNSNKNDEETEESKKEEDDDKKAPEPIDFSILLTDDTGHTVQFSLSEYSYLQRQLTVDVLKNPSLQSTKTSEAVYNTFFIYEEILNAKSPEFNLDALAKIRFVFNKSSKGVIIIDKIALH
;
A
#
# COMPACT_ATOMS: atom_id res chain seq x y z
N MET A 1 62.11 -9.78 -21.94
CA MET A 1 61.00 -9.84 -20.96
C MET A 1 60.54 -11.25 -20.59
N ARG A 2 60.22 -12.16 -21.53
CA ARG A 2 59.63 -13.49 -21.23
C ARG A 2 60.48 -14.42 -20.34
N ASN A 3 61.81 -14.33 -20.42
CA ASN A 3 62.73 -15.09 -19.56
C ASN A 3 62.88 -14.51 -18.14
N PHE A 4 62.65 -13.20 -17.96
CA PHE A 4 62.71 -12.53 -16.66
C PHE A 4 61.51 -12.92 -15.79
N PHE A 5 60.30 -12.85 -16.34
CA PHE A 5 59.08 -13.31 -15.65
C PHE A 5 59.11 -14.81 -15.32
N LYS A 6 59.68 -15.66 -16.17
CA LYS A 6 59.87 -17.09 -15.86
C LYS A 6 60.86 -17.33 -14.72
N ARG A 7 61.84 -16.44 -14.53
CA ARG A 7 62.85 -16.54 -13.47
C ARG A 7 62.29 -16.04 -12.14
N ILE A 8 61.55 -14.93 -12.16
CA ILE A 8 60.78 -14.43 -11.00
C ILE A 8 59.73 -15.45 -10.59
N SER A 9 58.92 -15.99 -11.52
CA SER A 9 57.91 -17.00 -11.20
C SER A 9 58.52 -18.27 -10.58
N ARG A 10 59.70 -18.70 -11.04
CA ARG A 10 60.43 -19.82 -10.43
C ARG A 10 61.00 -19.48 -9.05
N ALA A 11 61.53 -18.28 -8.87
CA ALA A 11 62.03 -17.82 -7.57
C ALA A 11 60.90 -17.70 -6.55
N VAL A 12 59.77 -17.12 -6.93
CA VAL A 12 58.56 -17.02 -6.10
C VAL A 12 58.01 -18.40 -5.77
N LYS A 13 57.87 -19.31 -6.75
CA LYS A 13 57.44 -20.69 -6.49
C LYS A 13 58.39 -21.43 -5.56
N SER A 14 59.71 -21.27 -5.73
CA SER A 14 60.72 -21.90 -4.88
C SER A 14 60.69 -21.34 -3.46
N PHE A 15 60.53 -20.03 -3.30
CA PHE A 15 60.39 -19.39 -2.00
C PHE A 15 59.11 -19.83 -1.30
N LEU A 16 57.97 -19.81 -1.99
CA LEU A 16 56.69 -20.30 -1.47
C LEU A 16 56.79 -21.76 -1.03
N LEU A 17 57.44 -22.64 -1.80
CA LEU A 17 57.65 -24.04 -1.41
C LEU A 17 58.50 -24.18 -0.14
N LYS A 18 59.46 -23.29 0.10
CA LYS A 18 60.29 -23.30 1.31
C LYS A 18 59.53 -22.86 2.56
N ILE A 19 58.52 -21.99 2.41
CA ILE A 19 57.70 -21.48 3.52
C ILE A 19 56.32 -22.16 3.63
N THR A 20 55.96 -23.02 2.68
CA THR A 20 54.68 -23.76 2.73
C THR A 20 54.72 -24.72 3.91
N PRO A 21 53.78 -24.62 4.87
CA PRO A 21 53.76 -25.49 6.03
C PRO A 21 53.71 -26.96 5.62
N GLY A 22 54.56 -27.78 6.24
CA GLY A 22 54.60 -29.22 5.99
C GLY A 22 53.33 -29.93 6.46
N LYS A 23 53.15 -31.20 6.06
CA LYS A 23 51.97 -32.02 6.43
C LYS A 23 51.72 -32.06 7.95
N ILE A 24 52.78 -32.01 8.75
CA ILE A 24 52.69 -32.01 10.22
C ILE A 24 52.06 -30.71 10.74
N ALA A 25 52.46 -29.56 10.19
CA ALA A 25 51.92 -28.25 10.58
C ALA A 25 50.42 -28.14 10.24
N TRP A 26 50.01 -28.58 9.04
CA TRP A 26 48.59 -28.62 8.66
C TRP A 26 47.77 -29.59 9.51
N LYS A 27 48.31 -30.76 9.85
CA LYS A 27 47.63 -31.71 10.74
C LYS A 27 47.49 -31.15 12.16
N GLY A 28 48.50 -30.41 12.64
CA GLY A 28 48.45 -29.70 13.91
C GLY A 28 47.40 -28.59 13.91
N ALA A 29 47.39 -27.73 12.89
CA ALA A 29 46.43 -26.65 12.74
C ALA A 29 44.98 -27.17 12.66
N ASN A 30 44.71 -28.19 11.85
CA ASN A 30 43.37 -28.77 11.72
C ASN A 30 42.85 -29.32 13.05
N LYS A 31 43.70 -30.02 13.81
CA LYS A 31 43.34 -30.52 15.13
C LYS A 31 43.06 -29.37 16.11
N ALA A 32 43.94 -28.37 16.15
CA ALA A 32 43.79 -27.24 17.06
C ALA A 32 42.51 -26.45 16.77
N ILE A 33 42.22 -26.15 15.49
CA ILE A 33 41.00 -25.43 15.08
C ILE A 33 39.76 -26.24 15.44
N ALA A 34 39.72 -27.53 15.09
CA ALA A 34 38.57 -28.39 15.39
C ALA A 34 38.32 -28.52 16.90
N THR A 35 39.36 -28.79 17.68
CA THR A 35 39.24 -28.90 19.14
C THR A 35 38.80 -27.57 19.76
N THR A 36 39.34 -26.44 19.33
CA THR A 36 38.96 -25.12 19.85
C THR A 36 37.49 -24.81 19.55
N ALA A 37 37.03 -25.06 18.32
CA ALA A 37 35.64 -24.85 17.94
C ALA A 37 34.67 -25.72 18.77
N VAL A 38 35.01 -27.00 19.00
CA VAL A 38 34.21 -27.90 19.85
C VAL A 38 34.16 -27.39 21.29
N VAL A 39 35.28 -26.95 21.85
CA VAL A 39 35.33 -26.43 23.23
C VAL A 39 34.47 -25.16 23.37
N ILE A 40 34.59 -24.21 22.44
CA ILE A 40 33.77 -22.99 22.44
C ILE A 40 32.29 -23.33 22.37
N TRP A 41 31.90 -24.24 21.45
CA TRP A 41 30.51 -24.67 21.33
C TRP A 41 30.00 -25.33 22.61
N VAL A 42 30.75 -26.28 23.17
CA VAL A 42 30.33 -27.01 24.37
C VAL A 42 30.14 -26.06 25.55
N LEU A 43 31.08 -25.12 25.78
CA LEU A 43 30.97 -24.17 26.87
C LEU A 43 29.80 -23.18 26.67
N GLY A 44 29.66 -22.62 25.46
CA GLY A 44 28.57 -21.69 25.15
C GLY A 44 27.19 -22.34 25.21
N ALA A 45 27.04 -23.51 24.61
CA ALA A 45 25.77 -24.26 24.60
C ALA A 45 25.42 -24.82 25.98
N MET A 46 26.40 -25.23 26.80
CA MET A 46 26.16 -25.61 28.20
C MET A 46 25.60 -24.44 29.02
N PHE A 47 26.16 -23.24 28.84
CA PHE A 47 25.68 -22.06 29.55
C PHE A 47 24.25 -21.71 29.13
N MET A 48 24.04 -21.58 27.82
CA MET A 48 22.78 -21.09 27.23
C MET A 48 21.63 -22.09 27.33
N PHE A 49 21.86 -23.38 27.11
CA PHE A 49 20.78 -24.36 27.00
C PHE A 49 20.60 -25.22 28.23
N VAL A 50 21.61 -25.36 29.08
CA VAL A 50 21.56 -26.26 30.24
C VAL A 50 21.58 -25.50 31.57
N LEU A 51 22.56 -24.61 31.77
CA LEU A 51 22.77 -23.93 33.06
C LEU A 51 21.75 -22.82 33.30
N GLU A 52 21.52 -21.95 32.33
CA GLU A 52 20.57 -20.83 32.45
C GLU A 52 19.10 -21.30 32.59
N PRO A 53 18.62 -22.31 31.83
CA PRO A 53 17.24 -22.79 31.94
C PRO A 53 17.01 -23.82 33.06
N GLY A 54 18.09 -24.38 33.64
CA GLY A 54 18.02 -25.33 34.77
C GLY A 54 17.43 -26.72 34.46
N THR A 55 17.32 -27.12 33.19
CA THR A 55 16.74 -28.42 32.80
C THR A 55 17.70 -29.30 31.97
N PRO A 56 17.67 -30.64 32.15
CA PRO A 56 18.55 -31.55 31.41
C PRO A 56 18.18 -31.70 29.91
N ILE A 57 17.03 -31.20 29.48
CA ILE A 57 16.58 -31.23 28.08
C ILE A 57 17.53 -30.42 27.16
N GLY A 58 18.23 -29.42 27.71
CA GLY A 58 19.26 -28.64 27.02
C GLY A 58 20.45 -29.42 26.46
N LEU A 59 20.64 -30.68 26.89
CA LEU A 59 21.69 -31.56 26.36
C LEU A 59 21.41 -32.01 24.91
N ILE A 60 20.15 -31.97 24.47
CA ILE A 60 19.74 -32.33 23.11
C ILE A 60 20.33 -31.35 22.06
N PRO A 61 20.09 -30.03 22.14
CA PRO A 61 20.64 -29.08 21.17
C PRO A 61 22.18 -29.01 21.19
N LEU A 62 22.81 -29.26 22.35
CA LEU A 62 24.27 -29.37 22.47
C LEU A 62 24.85 -30.46 21.55
N ALA A 63 24.28 -31.67 21.59
CA ALA A 63 24.71 -32.79 20.75
C ALA A 63 24.28 -32.60 19.28
N LEU A 64 23.07 -32.09 19.05
CA LEU A 64 22.53 -31.86 17.71
C LEU A 64 23.37 -30.84 16.93
N GLY A 65 23.85 -29.77 17.57
CA GLY A 65 24.69 -28.76 16.92
C GLY A 65 26.01 -29.31 16.38
N LEU A 66 26.65 -30.24 17.10
CA LEU A 66 27.88 -30.89 16.63
C LEU A 66 27.61 -31.83 15.45
N ILE A 67 26.49 -32.55 15.48
CA ILE A 67 26.06 -33.43 14.36
C ILE A 67 25.77 -32.58 13.12
N LEU A 68 25.04 -31.48 13.28
CA LEU A 68 24.73 -30.54 12.18
C LEU A 68 26.01 -29.94 11.59
N ALA A 69 26.96 -29.48 12.41
CA ALA A 69 28.23 -28.95 11.93
C ALA A 69 29.04 -29.99 11.13
N PHE A 70 29.04 -31.25 11.57
CA PHE A 70 29.66 -32.35 10.82
C PHE A 70 28.94 -32.60 9.49
N LEU A 71 27.60 -32.64 9.48
CA LEU A 71 26.80 -32.83 8.27
C LEU A 71 26.99 -31.69 7.28
N CYS A 72 27.04 -30.43 7.72
CA CYS A 72 27.36 -29.28 6.88
C CYS A 72 28.76 -29.41 6.26
N SER A 73 29.76 -29.79 7.06
CA SER A 73 31.14 -29.98 6.59
C SER A 73 31.23 -31.13 5.57
N ALA A 74 30.57 -32.25 5.84
CA ALA A 74 30.49 -33.40 4.93
C ALA A 74 29.77 -33.03 3.62
N SER A 75 28.70 -32.24 3.71
CA SER A 75 27.94 -31.75 2.56
C SER A 75 28.75 -30.80 1.69
N LEU A 76 29.51 -29.88 2.30
CA LEU A 76 30.44 -28.99 1.60
C LEU A 76 31.56 -29.78 0.90
N ILE A 77 32.12 -30.78 1.57
CA ILE A 77 33.13 -31.66 0.96
C ILE A 77 32.52 -32.44 -0.21
N LEU A 78 31.31 -32.99 -0.06
CA LEU A 78 30.60 -33.70 -1.11
C LEU A 78 30.34 -32.78 -2.30
N LEU A 79 29.88 -31.54 -2.06
CA LEU A 79 29.70 -30.51 -3.08
C LEU A 79 31.02 -30.21 -3.81
N LEU A 80 32.12 -29.99 -3.08
CA LEU A 80 33.45 -29.75 -3.68
C LEU A 80 33.95 -30.96 -4.48
N LEU A 81 33.64 -32.19 -4.06
CA LEU A 81 33.96 -33.41 -4.79
C LEU A 81 33.13 -33.56 -6.06
N ILE A 82 31.85 -33.17 -6.03
CA ILE A 82 30.97 -33.13 -7.20
C ILE A 82 31.46 -32.05 -8.17
N LEU A 83 31.75 -30.83 -7.69
CA LEU A 83 32.27 -29.74 -8.49
C LEU A 83 33.61 -30.09 -9.15
N LYS A 84 34.48 -30.85 -8.47
CA LYS A 84 35.74 -31.37 -9.06
C LYS A 84 35.53 -32.30 -10.26
N LYS A 85 34.35 -32.92 -10.40
CA LYS A 85 34.01 -33.77 -11.57
C LYS A 85 33.52 -32.95 -12.76
N LEU A 86 33.19 -31.67 -12.58
CA LEU A 86 32.76 -30.80 -13.67
C LEU A 86 33.96 -30.23 -14.44
N PRO A 87 33.82 -30.03 -15.76
CA PRO A 87 34.89 -29.42 -16.56
C PRO A 87 35.19 -28.00 -16.07
N LYS A 88 36.48 -27.66 -16.00
CA LYS A 88 36.94 -26.37 -15.47
C LYS A 88 36.31 -25.17 -16.18
N SER A 89 36.08 -25.27 -17.49
CA SER A 89 35.41 -24.22 -18.27
C SER A 89 33.97 -23.95 -17.81
N PHE A 90 33.24 -25.00 -17.41
CA PHE A 90 31.88 -24.87 -16.88
C PHE A 90 31.86 -24.20 -15.51
N LEU A 91 32.83 -24.52 -14.64
CA LEU A 91 33.00 -23.88 -13.34
C LEU A 91 33.33 -22.38 -13.41
N TRP A 92 33.87 -21.89 -14.53
CA TRP A 92 34.11 -20.45 -14.74
C TRP A 92 32.86 -19.69 -15.15
N VAL A 93 31.94 -20.33 -15.89
CA VAL A 93 30.73 -19.68 -16.42
C VAL A 93 29.64 -19.58 -15.35
N LEU A 94 29.49 -20.61 -14.50
CA LEU A 94 28.41 -20.66 -13.52
C LEU A 94 28.37 -19.45 -12.55
N PRO A 95 29.48 -19.05 -11.90
CA PRO A 95 29.44 -17.90 -11.00
C PRO A 95 29.12 -16.59 -11.72
N GLY A 96 29.60 -16.42 -12.96
CA GLY A 96 29.32 -15.24 -13.78
C GLY A 96 27.87 -15.18 -14.25
N ALA A 97 27.32 -16.30 -14.74
CA ALA A 97 25.92 -16.41 -15.14
C ALA A 97 24.98 -16.18 -13.94
N PHE A 98 25.30 -16.77 -12.80
CA PHE A 98 24.57 -16.56 -11.55
C PHE A 98 24.63 -15.08 -11.13
N PHE A 99 25.83 -14.50 -11.04
CA PHE A 99 26.01 -13.08 -10.70
C PHE A 99 25.22 -12.14 -11.62
N LEU A 100 25.31 -12.31 -12.94
CA LEU A 100 24.63 -11.44 -13.91
C LEU A 100 23.11 -11.55 -13.83
N THR A 101 22.57 -12.76 -13.60
CA THR A 101 21.13 -12.96 -13.52
C THR A 101 20.58 -12.54 -12.16
N THR A 102 21.29 -12.78 -11.06
CA THR A 102 20.94 -12.25 -9.73
C THR A 102 20.97 -10.72 -9.71
N MET A 103 21.93 -10.08 -10.37
CA MET A 103 21.99 -8.62 -10.50
C MET A 103 20.76 -8.00 -11.18
N ILE A 104 20.09 -8.75 -12.06
CA ILE A 104 18.93 -8.26 -12.83
C ILE A 104 17.61 -8.48 -12.09
N PHE A 105 17.47 -9.58 -11.34
CA PHE A 105 16.20 -9.97 -10.71
C PHE A 105 16.18 -9.81 -9.18
N GLY A 106 17.31 -9.46 -8.55
CA GLY A 106 17.41 -9.21 -7.11
C GLY A 106 16.97 -10.40 -6.24
N ASP A 107 16.78 -10.16 -4.95
CA ASP A 107 16.62 -11.21 -3.92
C ASP A 107 15.35 -12.07 -4.06
N SER A 108 14.25 -11.51 -4.58
CA SER A 108 12.95 -12.21 -4.65
C SER A 108 12.96 -13.44 -5.57
N LEU A 109 13.84 -13.46 -6.58
CA LEU A 109 14.01 -14.56 -7.53
C LEU A 109 15.47 -15.05 -7.66
N ALA A 110 16.37 -14.51 -6.83
CA ALA A 110 17.84 -14.56 -6.96
C ALA A 110 18.44 -15.95 -7.20
N VAL A 111 17.80 -17.02 -6.75
CA VAL A 111 18.31 -18.39 -6.89
C VAL A 111 17.49 -19.20 -7.87
N LYS A 112 16.15 -19.10 -7.82
CA LYS A 112 15.24 -19.92 -8.62
C LYS A 112 15.35 -19.59 -10.11
N PHE A 113 15.32 -18.31 -10.45
CA PHE A 113 15.34 -17.89 -11.85
C PHE A 113 16.71 -18.15 -12.53
N PRO A 114 17.86 -17.82 -11.90
CA PRO A 114 19.16 -18.20 -12.46
C PRO A 114 19.33 -19.70 -12.67
N LEU A 115 18.84 -20.53 -11.74
CA LEU A 115 18.92 -21.99 -11.89
C LEU A 115 18.08 -22.50 -13.07
N LEU A 116 16.89 -21.94 -13.30
CA LEU A 116 16.06 -22.30 -14.46
C LEU A 116 16.73 -21.88 -15.77
N VAL A 117 17.25 -20.64 -15.84
CA VAL A 117 17.96 -20.14 -17.04
C VAL A 117 19.21 -20.97 -17.30
N ILE A 118 20.06 -21.20 -16.31
CA ILE A 118 21.27 -22.02 -16.43
C ILE A 118 20.91 -23.47 -16.81
N GLY A 119 19.88 -24.04 -16.18
CA GLY A 119 19.42 -25.40 -16.45
C GLY A 119 18.92 -25.58 -17.88
N PHE A 120 17.96 -24.78 -18.33
CA PHE A 120 17.38 -24.89 -19.67
C PHE A 120 18.38 -24.53 -20.78
N SER A 121 19.15 -23.45 -20.58
CA SER A 121 20.22 -23.05 -21.51
C SER A 121 21.33 -24.11 -21.60
N GLY A 122 21.68 -24.74 -20.48
CA GLY A 122 22.66 -25.81 -20.42
C GLY A 122 22.21 -27.08 -21.15
N LEU A 123 20.96 -27.49 -20.95
CA LEU A 123 20.34 -28.62 -21.66
C LEU A 123 20.25 -28.36 -23.17
N ALA A 124 19.78 -27.16 -23.56
CA ALA A 124 19.70 -26.76 -24.96
C ALA A 124 21.07 -26.74 -25.63
N GLY A 125 22.06 -26.09 -25.01
CA GLY A 125 23.42 -25.99 -25.52
C GLY A 125 24.11 -27.36 -25.63
N ALA A 126 24.02 -28.19 -24.58
CA ALA A 126 24.62 -29.52 -24.58
C ALA A 126 23.98 -30.43 -25.64
N GLY A 127 22.66 -30.41 -25.75
CA GLY A 127 21.92 -31.21 -26.74
C GLY A 127 22.22 -30.78 -28.17
N LEU A 128 22.04 -29.49 -28.48
CA LEU A 128 22.22 -28.95 -29.84
C LEU A 128 23.65 -29.12 -30.33
N PHE A 129 24.65 -28.87 -29.47
CA PHE A 129 26.05 -29.01 -29.84
C PHE A 129 26.45 -30.47 -30.11
N SER A 130 25.87 -31.42 -29.36
CA SER A 130 26.07 -32.85 -29.56
C SER A 130 25.45 -33.34 -30.87
N LEU A 131 24.33 -32.74 -31.30
CA LEU A 131 23.61 -33.08 -32.53
C LEU A 131 24.20 -32.46 -33.81
N THR A 132 25.22 -31.62 -33.72
CA THR A 132 25.90 -31.03 -34.88
C THR A 132 26.48 -32.11 -35.81
N LYS A 133 26.55 -31.83 -37.12
CA LYS A 133 27.03 -32.79 -38.14
C LYS A 133 28.42 -33.38 -37.81
N LYS A 134 29.27 -32.60 -37.12
CA LYS A 134 30.62 -33.01 -36.71
C LYS A 134 30.63 -34.03 -35.57
N ASN A 135 29.68 -33.93 -34.64
CA ASN A 135 29.68 -34.71 -33.39
C ASN A 135 28.68 -35.88 -33.44
N ARG A 136 27.61 -35.76 -34.21
CA ARG A 136 26.50 -36.72 -34.28
C ARG A 136 26.93 -38.13 -34.70
N SER A 137 27.90 -38.26 -35.59
CA SER A 137 28.40 -39.57 -36.07
C SER A 137 29.15 -40.38 -35.01
N THR A 138 29.50 -39.77 -33.88
CA THR A 138 30.24 -40.40 -32.78
C THR A 138 29.36 -40.81 -31.59
N LEU A 139 28.06 -40.49 -31.64
CA LEU A 139 27.11 -40.74 -30.54
C LEU A 139 26.48 -42.14 -30.63
N SER A 140 26.31 -42.79 -29.48
CA SER A 140 25.44 -43.97 -29.37
C SER A 140 23.97 -43.58 -29.54
N ILE A 141 23.10 -44.55 -29.83
CA ILE A 141 21.65 -44.29 -29.97
C ILE A 141 21.04 -43.70 -28.69
N TYR A 142 21.49 -44.15 -27.51
CA TYR A 142 21.05 -43.59 -26.22
C TYR A 142 21.52 -42.14 -26.05
N GLN A 143 22.76 -41.82 -26.43
CA GLN A 143 23.27 -40.45 -26.37
C GLN A 143 22.56 -39.53 -27.36
N LEU A 144 22.16 -40.05 -28.52
CA LEU A 144 21.36 -39.33 -29.51
C LEU A 144 19.97 -39.01 -28.95
N ILE A 145 19.30 -39.97 -28.31
CA ILE A 145 17.99 -39.79 -27.66
C ILE A 145 18.11 -38.75 -26.54
N VAL A 146 19.08 -38.90 -25.63
CA VAL A 146 19.29 -37.96 -24.51
C VAL A 146 19.62 -36.55 -25.02
N SER A 147 20.46 -36.42 -26.05
CA SER A 147 20.79 -35.10 -26.63
C SER A 147 19.59 -34.45 -27.30
N SER A 148 18.74 -35.25 -27.96
CA SER A 148 17.51 -34.75 -28.60
C SER A 148 16.49 -34.32 -27.56
N LEU A 149 16.28 -35.12 -26.52
CA LEU A 149 15.38 -34.80 -25.42
C LEU A 149 15.87 -33.58 -24.63
N GLY A 150 17.18 -33.50 -24.34
CA GLY A 150 17.78 -32.34 -23.69
C GLY A 150 17.65 -31.06 -24.51
N SER A 151 17.84 -31.14 -25.84
CA SER A 151 17.59 -30.01 -26.74
C SER A 151 16.14 -29.56 -26.69
N LEU A 152 15.20 -30.51 -26.77
CA LEU A 152 13.76 -30.23 -26.76
C LEU A 152 13.32 -29.60 -25.44
N ILE A 153 13.67 -30.21 -24.30
CA ILE A 153 13.34 -29.70 -22.97
C ILE A 153 13.99 -28.33 -22.72
N GLY A 154 15.26 -28.18 -23.09
CA GLY A 154 15.98 -26.91 -22.93
C GLY A 154 15.34 -25.79 -23.75
N LEU A 155 15.06 -26.01 -25.03
CA LEU A 155 14.40 -25.02 -25.89
C LEU A 155 12.97 -24.73 -25.44
N ALA A 156 12.18 -25.76 -25.11
CA ALA A 156 10.82 -25.59 -24.63
C ALA A 156 10.78 -24.79 -23.32
N GLY A 157 11.69 -25.05 -22.39
CA GLY A 157 11.80 -24.30 -21.13
C GLY A 157 12.19 -22.84 -21.33
N LEU A 158 13.11 -22.54 -22.26
CA LEU A 158 13.46 -21.16 -22.61
C LEU A 158 12.28 -20.42 -23.27
N VAL A 159 11.57 -21.07 -24.20
CA VAL A 159 10.38 -20.49 -24.85
C VAL A 159 9.26 -20.27 -23.83
N TRP A 160 9.00 -21.24 -22.95
CA TRP A 160 8.04 -21.10 -21.86
C TRP A 160 8.40 -19.95 -20.93
N GLY A 161 9.67 -19.82 -20.54
CA GLY A 161 10.14 -18.71 -19.72
C GLY A 161 9.93 -17.34 -20.38
N LEU A 162 10.18 -17.24 -21.70
CA LEU A 162 9.89 -16.02 -22.46
C LEU A 162 8.38 -15.72 -22.51
N ILE A 163 7.55 -16.73 -22.79
CA ILE A 163 6.08 -16.56 -22.80
C ILE A 163 5.60 -16.08 -21.42
N TRP A 164 6.10 -16.68 -20.33
CA TRP A 164 5.74 -16.29 -18.97
C TRP A 164 6.16 -14.86 -18.62
N LEU A 165 7.34 -14.40 -19.07
CA LEU A 165 7.77 -13.01 -18.88
C LEU A 165 6.83 -12.01 -19.58
N PHE A 166 6.36 -12.34 -20.79
CA PHE A 166 5.46 -11.47 -21.57
C PHE A 166 3.97 -11.68 -21.29
N ASP A 167 3.60 -12.68 -20.49
CA ASP A 167 2.23 -12.88 -20.03
C ASP A 167 1.73 -11.62 -19.29
N THR A 168 0.43 -11.43 -19.14
CA THR A 168 -0.12 -10.27 -18.39
C THR A 168 -0.69 -10.67 -17.04
N GLY A 169 -0.68 -11.96 -16.71
CA GLY A 169 -1.26 -12.51 -15.49
C GLY A 169 -2.69 -13.01 -15.71
N ASN A 170 -3.46 -13.00 -14.63
CA ASN A 170 -4.76 -13.65 -14.54
C ASN A 170 -5.79 -12.73 -13.88
N LEU A 171 -7.06 -12.91 -14.26
CA LEU A 171 -8.17 -12.37 -13.48
C LEU A 171 -8.29 -13.14 -12.15
N PRO A 172 -8.87 -12.53 -11.10
CA PRO A 172 -9.16 -13.26 -9.87
C PRO A 172 -9.99 -14.51 -10.17
N GLU A 173 -9.67 -15.63 -9.50
CA GLU A 173 -10.36 -16.91 -9.69
C GLU A 173 -11.85 -16.81 -9.30
N ILE A 174 -12.12 -16.06 -8.23
CA ILE A 174 -13.46 -15.76 -7.75
C ILE A 174 -13.65 -14.24 -7.81
N ALA A 175 -14.60 -13.78 -8.63
CA ALA A 175 -14.95 -12.37 -8.70
C ALA A 175 -15.66 -11.93 -7.41
N HIS A 176 -15.23 -10.81 -6.83
CA HIS A 176 -15.90 -10.22 -5.67
C HIS A 176 -17.33 -9.80 -6.02
N ILE A 177 -18.25 -9.98 -5.07
CA ILE A 177 -19.60 -9.41 -5.16
C ILE A 177 -19.51 -7.94 -4.73
N ASP A 178 -20.08 -7.05 -5.56
CA ASP A 178 -20.28 -5.65 -5.19
C ASP A 178 -21.48 -5.54 -4.23
N ALA A 179 -21.19 -5.41 -2.94
CA ALA A 179 -22.18 -5.34 -1.87
C ALA A 179 -23.09 -4.10 -1.96
N ALA A 180 -22.59 -2.99 -2.52
CA ALA A 180 -23.33 -1.74 -2.60
C ALA A 180 -24.39 -1.80 -3.71
N GLN A 181 -24.07 -2.45 -4.83
CA GLN A 181 -24.97 -2.57 -5.98
C GLN A 181 -26.08 -3.63 -5.77
N THR A 182 -25.83 -4.65 -4.94
CA THR A 182 -26.81 -5.70 -4.61
C THR A 182 -27.87 -5.26 -3.59
N SER A 183 -27.65 -4.14 -2.89
CA SER A 183 -28.61 -3.61 -1.93
C SER A 183 -29.91 -3.11 -2.60
N PRO A 184 -31.07 -3.25 -1.92
CA PRO A 184 -32.34 -2.67 -2.34
C PRO A 184 -32.32 -1.13 -2.41
N TYR A 185 -31.49 -0.47 -1.60
CA TYR A 185 -31.41 0.99 -1.60
C TYR A 185 -30.75 1.50 -2.88
N LYS A 186 -31.33 2.57 -3.43
CA LYS A 186 -30.79 3.27 -4.59
C LYS A 186 -30.58 4.72 -4.20
N ALA A 187 -29.32 5.11 -4.06
CA ALA A 187 -28.94 6.49 -3.78
C ALA A 187 -29.49 7.40 -4.88
N PRO A 188 -30.11 8.54 -4.53
CA PRO A 188 -30.52 9.53 -5.51
C PRO A 188 -29.32 9.97 -6.35
N LEU A 189 -29.51 10.01 -7.67
CA LEU A 189 -28.47 10.48 -8.58
C LEU A 189 -28.30 12.00 -8.45
N ILE A 190 -27.06 12.46 -8.52
CA ILE A 190 -26.74 13.89 -8.52
C ILE A 190 -27.34 14.54 -9.78
N GLN A 191 -28.07 15.64 -9.60
CA GLN A 191 -28.78 16.35 -10.68
C GLN A 191 -27.96 17.49 -11.31
N THR A 192 -26.68 17.58 -10.97
CA THR A 192 -25.70 18.53 -11.50
C THR A 192 -24.94 17.89 -12.67
N PRO A 193 -24.37 18.66 -13.62
CA PRO A 193 -23.56 18.09 -14.71
C PRO A 193 -22.40 17.20 -14.20
N ASN A 194 -22.01 16.21 -15.02
CA ASN A 194 -20.91 15.31 -14.70
C ASN A 194 -19.61 16.13 -14.50
N PRO A 195 -18.94 16.03 -13.34
CA PRO A 195 -17.72 16.78 -13.06
C PRO A 195 -16.53 16.38 -13.95
N ALA A 196 -16.62 15.25 -14.67
CA ALA A 196 -15.61 14.85 -15.65
C ALA A 196 -15.83 15.43 -17.07
N GLU A 197 -16.91 16.19 -17.29
CA GLU A 197 -17.16 16.91 -18.53
C GLU A 197 -16.43 18.27 -18.56
N GLU A 198 -16.00 18.67 -19.76
CA GLU A 198 -15.39 19.98 -19.98
C GLU A 198 -16.38 21.10 -19.62
N GLY A 199 -15.86 22.15 -18.98
CA GLY A 199 -16.63 23.35 -18.65
C GLY A 199 -16.70 24.36 -19.80
N GLU A 200 -17.22 25.55 -19.50
CA GLU A 200 -17.53 26.57 -20.51
C GLU A 200 -16.32 27.41 -20.95
N TYR A 201 -15.21 27.38 -20.19
CA TYR A 201 -14.05 28.21 -20.48
C TYR A 201 -13.16 27.59 -21.56
N LYS A 202 -12.70 28.43 -22.49
CA LYS A 202 -11.60 28.05 -23.38
C LYS A 202 -10.31 27.94 -22.58
N VAL A 203 -9.58 26.85 -22.79
CA VAL A 203 -8.33 26.57 -22.07
C VAL A 203 -7.13 27.16 -22.80
N ALA A 204 -6.34 27.96 -22.08
CA ALA A 204 -5.01 28.38 -22.50
C ALA A 204 -3.93 27.54 -21.78
N TYR A 205 -2.74 27.48 -22.38
CA TYR A 205 -1.59 26.71 -21.89
C TYR A 205 -0.32 27.55 -21.95
N LEU A 206 0.52 27.41 -20.93
CA LEU A 206 1.89 27.93 -20.93
C LEU A 206 2.79 27.17 -19.95
N THR A 207 4.08 27.48 -19.97
CA THR A 207 5.04 27.02 -18.97
C THR A 207 5.75 28.20 -18.30
N TYR A 208 6.10 28.02 -17.04
CA TYR A 208 7.05 28.86 -16.34
C TYR A 208 8.23 28.00 -15.85
N GLY A 209 9.40 28.60 -15.71
CA GLY A 209 10.61 27.85 -15.35
C GLY A 209 11.91 28.63 -15.47
N SER A 210 13.03 27.92 -15.27
CA SER A 210 14.37 28.52 -15.18
C SER A 210 14.87 29.26 -16.43
N GLY A 211 14.32 28.96 -17.61
CA GLY A 211 14.81 29.46 -18.91
C GLY A 211 16.15 28.86 -19.36
N ASN A 212 16.72 27.93 -18.60
CA ASN A 212 18.04 27.34 -18.85
C ASN A 212 18.07 25.81 -18.66
N ASP A 213 16.90 25.15 -18.63
CA ASP A 213 16.81 23.69 -18.47
C ASP A 213 17.58 22.96 -19.60
N LYS A 214 18.44 22.01 -19.24
CA LYS A 214 19.28 21.30 -20.22
C LYS A 214 18.56 20.19 -20.97
N GLN A 215 17.47 19.69 -20.42
CA GLN A 215 16.79 18.49 -20.88
C GLN A 215 15.48 18.82 -21.60
N ARG A 216 14.85 19.94 -21.26
CA ARG A 216 13.49 20.27 -21.67
C ARG A 216 13.39 21.70 -22.19
N LYS A 217 13.00 21.83 -23.45
CA LYS A 217 12.91 23.12 -24.16
C LYS A 217 11.83 24.02 -23.60
N GLU A 218 10.74 23.41 -23.14
CA GLU A 218 9.58 24.08 -22.54
C GLU A 218 9.92 24.83 -21.25
N PHE A 219 11.02 24.48 -20.56
CA PHE A 219 11.55 25.18 -19.39
C PHE A 219 12.87 25.91 -19.71
N ALA A 220 13.24 25.98 -20.99
CA ALA A 220 14.42 26.65 -21.52
C ALA A 220 14.02 27.71 -22.55
N GLU A 221 14.35 27.53 -23.84
CA GLU A 221 14.08 28.54 -24.87
C GLU A 221 12.60 28.79 -25.18
N GLU A 222 11.70 27.86 -24.84
CA GLU A 222 10.25 27.96 -25.08
C GLU A 222 9.45 28.41 -23.84
N VAL A 223 10.13 28.71 -22.72
CA VAL A 223 9.45 29.12 -21.48
C VAL A 223 8.72 30.45 -21.66
N THR A 224 7.50 30.56 -21.15
CA THR A 224 6.70 31.78 -21.26
C THR A 224 7.02 32.78 -20.15
N ILE A 225 7.16 32.29 -18.92
CA ILE A 225 7.54 33.11 -17.75
C ILE A 225 8.83 32.54 -17.14
N VAL A 226 9.86 33.37 -17.05
CA VAL A 226 11.13 32.98 -16.40
C VAL A 226 11.03 33.20 -14.89
N THR A 227 11.48 32.22 -14.13
CA THR A 227 11.59 32.27 -12.65
C THR A 227 13.04 32.17 -12.20
N ASP A 228 13.36 32.79 -11.06
CA ASP A 228 14.61 32.54 -10.37
C ASP A 228 14.59 31.16 -9.68
N SER A 229 15.76 30.64 -9.35
CA SER A 229 15.90 29.40 -8.58
C SER A 229 15.73 29.62 -7.07
N VAL A 230 15.51 28.54 -6.33
CA VAL A 230 15.45 28.53 -4.87
C VAL A 230 16.53 27.61 -4.30
N ASP A 231 17.07 28.00 -3.14
CA ASP A 231 18.07 27.23 -2.40
C ASP A 231 17.36 26.20 -1.49
N GLY A 232 17.45 24.93 -1.88
CA GLY A 232 16.89 23.79 -1.16
C GLY A 232 17.93 23.00 -0.36
N SER A 233 19.16 23.50 -0.20
CA SER A 233 20.28 22.75 0.39
C SER A 233 20.09 22.36 1.87
N ARG A 234 19.05 22.89 2.53
CA ARG A 234 18.70 22.57 3.93
C ARG A 234 17.63 21.49 4.06
N LEU A 235 16.99 21.14 2.95
CA LEU A 235 15.93 20.13 2.89
C LEU A 235 16.35 18.92 2.04
N LEU A 236 17.54 18.96 1.43
CA LEU A 236 18.00 17.88 0.55
C LEU A 236 19.38 17.43 0.99
N ASP A 237 19.45 16.18 1.43
CA ASP A 237 20.69 15.55 1.80
C ASP A 237 21.26 14.69 0.66
N ASN A 238 22.53 14.30 0.79
CA ASN A 238 23.25 13.39 -0.11
C ASN A 238 23.50 13.88 -1.56
N TRP A 239 23.27 15.17 -1.87
CA TRP A 239 23.54 15.71 -3.21
C TRP A 239 25.04 15.95 -3.52
N GLU A 240 25.90 16.11 -2.51
CA GLU A 240 27.35 16.33 -2.73
C GLU A 240 28.11 15.08 -3.27
N GLY A 241 27.51 13.89 -3.15
CA GLY A 241 28.09 12.59 -3.45
C GLY A 241 28.37 12.34 -4.95
N PHE A 242 28.91 11.15 -5.28
CA PHE A 242 29.14 10.79 -6.68
C PHE A 242 27.83 10.73 -7.49
N ALA A 243 26.77 10.17 -6.89
CA ALA A 243 25.43 10.13 -7.49
C ALA A 243 24.90 11.55 -7.75
N GLY A 244 24.95 12.43 -6.74
CA GLY A 244 24.54 13.82 -6.89
C GLY A 244 25.36 14.63 -7.91
N LYS A 245 26.69 14.42 -8.01
CA LYS A 245 27.49 15.00 -9.12
C LYS A 245 27.03 14.56 -10.51
N LEU A 246 26.60 13.31 -10.66
CA LEU A 246 26.01 12.83 -11.93
C LEU A 246 24.63 13.45 -12.17
N ARG A 247 23.84 13.68 -11.12
CA ARG A 247 22.57 14.41 -11.14
C ARG A 247 22.77 15.86 -11.57
N THR A 248 23.69 16.61 -10.94
CA THR A 248 24.06 17.97 -11.33
C THR A 248 24.55 18.06 -12.77
N ARG A 249 25.32 17.06 -13.24
CA ARG A 249 25.75 17.02 -14.64
C ARG A 249 24.58 16.87 -15.61
N PHE A 250 23.58 16.06 -15.25
CA PHE A 250 22.39 15.84 -16.06
C PHE A 250 21.52 17.10 -16.09
N TRP A 251 21.12 17.63 -14.94
CA TRP A 251 20.21 18.78 -14.86
C TRP A 251 20.86 20.12 -15.17
N GLY A 252 22.12 20.29 -14.77
CA GLY A 252 22.85 21.55 -14.92
C GLY A 252 22.78 22.50 -13.73
N PHE A 253 22.11 22.09 -12.65
CA PHE A 253 22.03 22.77 -11.36
C PHE A 253 22.14 21.73 -10.24
N ASP A 254 22.32 22.21 -9.01
CA ASP A 254 22.41 21.42 -7.78
C ASP A 254 21.37 21.91 -6.74
N GLU A 255 21.45 21.42 -5.51
CA GLU A 255 20.50 21.69 -4.43
C GLU A 255 20.40 23.17 -4.03
N GLU A 256 21.41 23.99 -4.33
CA GLU A 256 21.42 25.43 -4.04
C GLU A 256 20.63 26.25 -5.09
N ALA A 257 20.25 25.64 -6.22
CA ALA A 257 19.64 26.33 -7.35
C ALA A 257 18.50 25.52 -8.00
N LEU A 258 17.59 25.00 -7.18
CA LEU A 258 16.42 24.25 -7.65
C LEU A 258 15.49 25.14 -8.49
N PRO A 259 15.03 24.68 -9.67
CA PRO A 259 14.19 25.46 -10.55
C PRO A 259 12.72 25.45 -10.10
N ILE A 260 12.03 26.57 -10.29
CA ILE A 260 10.58 26.70 -10.09
C ILE A 260 9.90 26.43 -11.44
N ASN A 261 9.82 25.16 -11.85
CA ASN A 261 9.26 24.77 -13.14
C ASN A 261 7.80 24.29 -13.02
N GLY A 262 6.93 24.71 -13.94
CA GLY A 262 5.55 24.21 -13.96
C GLY A 262 4.84 24.40 -15.29
N ARG A 263 3.93 23.47 -15.58
CA ARG A 263 3.01 23.51 -16.71
C ARG A 263 1.66 24.03 -16.24
N VAL A 264 1.11 25.00 -16.94
CA VAL A 264 -0.11 25.69 -16.53
C VAL A 264 -1.18 25.54 -17.59
N TRP A 265 -2.34 25.05 -17.16
CA TRP A 265 -3.60 25.16 -17.91
C TRP A 265 -4.50 26.12 -17.16
N TYR A 266 -5.04 27.11 -17.86
CA TYR A 266 -5.83 28.17 -17.22
C TYR A 266 -6.99 28.63 -18.09
N PRO A 267 -8.07 29.18 -17.50
CA PRO A 267 -9.22 29.65 -18.24
C PRO A 267 -8.90 30.96 -18.98
N GLU A 268 -9.28 31.07 -20.25
CA GLU A 268 -9.34 32.36 -20.96
C GLU A 268 -10.55 33.15 -20.44
N GLY A 269 -10.29 34.07 -19.50
CA GLY A 269 -11.30 34.95 -18.92
C GLY A 269 -10.71 35.95 -17.93
N ASP A 270 -11.55 36.82 -17.37
CA ASP A 270 -11.09 37.91 -16.49
C ASP A 270 -10.71 37.43 -15.07
N GLY A 271 -11.24 36.28 -14.63
CA GLY A 271 -11.02 35.77 -13.27
C GLY A 271 -11.74 36.59 -12.19
N PRO A 272 -11.31 36.47 -10.92
CA PRO A 272 -10.26 35.58 -10.43
C PRO A 272 -10.70 34.10 -10.46
N PHE A 273 -9.73 33.19 -10.62
CA PHE A 273 -9.97 31.74 -10.67
C PHE A 273 -9.24 31.02 -9.52
N PRO A 274 -9.85 30.02 -8.86
CA PRO A 274 -9.16 29.17 -7.89
C PRO A 274 -7.89 28.54 -8.47
N LEU A 275 -6.90 28.30 -7.62
CA LEU A 275 -5.59 27.78 -8.01
C LEU A 275 -5.36 26.37 -7.44
N ALA A 276 -5.02 25.41 -8.29
CA ALA A 276 -4.70 24.04 -7.91
C ALA A 276 -3.31 23.65 -8.43
N LEU A 277 -2.42 23.25 -7.53
CA LEU A 277 -1.10 22.70 -7.88
C LEU A 277 -1.11 21.19 -7.68
N ILE A 278 -0.55 20.42 -8.60
CA ILE A 278 -0.28 18.99 -8.43
C ILE A 278 1.20 18.69 -8.59
N VAL A 279 1.71 17.81 -7.74
CA VAL A 279 3.08 17.30 -7.81
C VAL A 279 3.09 15.78 -8.00
N HIS A 280 3.98 15.30 -8.87
CA HIS A 280 4.14 13.87 -9.12
C HIS A 280 4.94 13.17 -8.01
N GLY A 281 4.90 11.85 -8.03
CA GLY A 281 5.67 11.01 -7.12
C GLY A 281 7.09 10.72 -7.58
N ASN A 282 7.74 9.83 -6.83
CA ASN A 282 9.04 9.32 -7.23
C ASN A 282 8.93 8.45 -8.47
N HIS A 283 9.75 8.75 -9.48
CA HIS A 283 9.93 7.92 -10.67
C HIS A 283 11.42 7.92 -11.04
N GLY A 284 11.79 7.46 -12.23
CA GLY A 284 13.12 7.76 -12.77
C GLY A 284 13.24 9.26 -13.10
N MET A 285 14.26 9.96 -12.60
CA MET A 285 14.46 11.40 -12.90
C MET A 285 14.60 11.71 -14.42
N GLU A 286 14.96 10.72 -15.23
CA GLU A 286 15.05 10.83 -16.69
C GLU A 286 13.70 10.60 -17.41
N ASP A 287 12.66 10.18 -16.69
CA ASP A 287 11.33 9.92 -17.23
C ASP A 287 10.31 10.88 -16.63
N PHE A 288 10.01 11.95 -17.39
CA PHE A 288 9.33 13.13 -16.88
C PHE A 288 7.86 12.84 -16.56
N SER A 289 7.49 13.06 -15.30
CA SER A 289 6.18 12.71 -14.75
C SER A 289 5.17 13.86 -14.78
N ASP A 290 5.63 15.11 -14.84
CA ASP A 290 4.82 16.32 -14.87
C ASP A 290 3.85 16.45 -16.07
N PRO A 291 4.12 15.94 -17.30
CA PRO A 291 3.15 16.01 -18.39
C PRO A 291 1.92 15.12 -18.15
N GLY A 292 2.04 14.13 -17.26
CA GLY A 292 1.04 13.10 -17.00
C GLY A 292 -0.31 13.58 -16.48
N TYR A 293 -0.40 14.84 -16.04
CA TYR A 293 -1.62 15.45 -15.51
C TYR A 293 -2.29 16.42 -16.48
N GLU A 294 -1.87 16.46 -17.75
CA GLU A 294 -2.48 17.33 -18.77
C GLU A 294 -4.00 17.16 -18.87
N TYR A 295 -4.50 15.93 -18.72
CA TYR A 295 -5.94 15.64 -18.76
C TYR A 295 -6.72 16.34 -17.63
N LEU A 296 -6.18 16.36 -16.41
CA LEU A 296 -6.74 17.13 -15.29
C LEU A 296 -6.56 18.63 -15.52
N GLY A 297 -5.40 19.04 -16.04
CA GLY A 297 -5.11 20.43 -16.35
C GLY A 297 -6.15 21.06 -17.28
N LYS A 298 -6.44 20.39 -18.41
CA LYS A 298 -7.46 20.82 -19.36
C LYS A 298 -8.86 20.82 -18.74
N LEU A 299 -9.22 19.76 -18.01
CA LEU A 299 -10.53 19.64 -17.38
C LEU A 299 -10.77 20.80 -16.40
N LEU A 300 -9.90 20.97 -15.41
CA LEU A 300 -10.06 21.97 -14.36
C LEU A 300 -10.01 23.40 -14.92
N ALA A 301 -9.14 23.66 -15.91
CA ALA A 301 -9.09 24.93 -16.63
C ALA A 301 -10.38 25.23 -17.38
N SER A 302 -10.97 24.25 -18.05
CA SER A 302 -12.27 24.44 -18.73
C SER A 302 -13.40 24.74 -17.75
N GLN A 303 -13.25 24.30 -16.49
CA GLN A 303 -14.20 24.49 -15.40
C GLN A 303 -13.94 25.76 -14.56
N GLY A 304 -13.02 26.63 -15.00
CA GLY A 304 -12.75 27.90 -14.33
C GLY A 304 -11.79 27.79 -13.15
N MET A 305 -10.81 26.88 -13.19
CA MET A 305 -9.74 26.76 -12.19
C MET A 305 -8.37 26.79 -12.88
N ILE A 306 -7.39 27.49 -12.31
CA ILE A 306 -6.00 27.41 -12.80
C ILE A 306 -5.40 26.12 -12.27
N MET A 307 -4.90 25.27 -13.16
CA MET A 307 -4.24 24.02 -12.80
C MET A 307 -2.77 24.07 -13.19
N VAL A 308 -1.92 23.70 -12.25
CA VAL A 308 -0.46 23.68 -12.40
C VAL A 308 0.07 22.28 -12.13
N SER A 309 0.71 21.66 -13.11
CA SER A 309 1.52 20.47 -12.90
C SER A 309 2.95 20.89 -12.62
N VAL A 310 3.39 20.68 -11.38
CA VAL A 310 4.70 21.06 -10.88
C VAL A 310 5.73 20.01 -11.25
N ASP A 311 6.88 20.47 -11.72
CA ASP A 311 8.01 19.63 -12.06
C ASP A 311 8.97 19.48 -10.87
N GLU A 312 9.14 18.24 -10.42
CA GLU A 312 10.10 17.86 -9.38
C GLU A 312 10.91 16.63 -9.81
N ASN A 313 11.04 16.38 -11.11
CA ASN A 313 11.78 15.22 -11.60
C ASN A 313 13.26 15.26 -11.15
N PHE A 314 13.77 16.44 -10.82
CA PHE A 314 15.15 16.61 -10.37
C PHE A 314 15.44 16.05 -8.97
N ILE A 315 14.40 15.77 -8.17
CA ILE A 315 14.50 15.14 -6.84
C ILE A 315 13.94 13.71 -6.82
N ASN A 316 13.70 13.12 -7.99
CA ASN A 316 13.37 11.71 -8.16
C ASN A 316 14.60 10.78 -8.07
N SER A 317 14.39 9.50 -7.79
CA SER A 317 15.44 8.47 -7.83
C SER A 317 16.02 8.29 -9.24
N SER A 318 17.23 7.73 -9.30
CA SER A 318 17.93 7.42 -10.55
C SER A 318 18.71 6.11 -10.43
N TRP A 319 18.97 5.44 -11.56
CA TRP A 319 19.92 4.34 -11.62
C TRP A 319 21.32 4.73 -11.12
N LYS A 320 21.64 6.04 -11.13
CA LYS A 320 22.90 6.60 -10.60
C LYS A 320 23.02 6.41 -9.09
N ASP A 321 21.90 6.27 -8.38
CA ASP A 321 21.85 6.01 -6.94
C ASP A 321 22.39 4.61 -6.60
N MET A 322 22.58 3.71 -7.58
CA MET A 322 23.31 2.45 -7.36
C MET A 322 24.80 2.63 -7.02
N PHE A 323 25.35 3.83 -7.19
CA PHE A 323 26.77 4.16 -6.97
C PHE A 323 27.03 5.03 -5.74
N GLY A 324 26.03 5.23 -4.88
CA GLY A 324 26.11 6.02 -3.65
C GLY A 324 24.82 5.90 -2.84
N ASP A 325 24.65 6.73 -1.82
CA ASP A 325 23.34 6.89 -1.19
C ASP A 325 22.45 7.75 -2.12
N GLY A 326 21.17 7.42 -2.21
CA GLY A 326 20.19 8.23 -2.95
C GLY A 326 19.94 9.56 -2.25
N LEU A 327 19.09 10.40 -2.83
CA LEU A 327 18.57 11.54 -2.07
C LEU A 327 17.78 11.01 -0.87
N ASP A 328 18.04 11.60 0.28
CA ASP A 328 17.26 11.42 1.51
C ASP A 328 16.53 12.73 1.82
N GLU A 329 15.46 12.66 2.61
CA GLU A 329 14.66 13.82 3.03
C GLU A 329 14.02 14.59 1.86
N GLU A 330 13.59 13.91 0.78
CA GLU A 330 13.01 14.65 -0.34
C GLU A 330 11.55 15.08 -0.11
N ASN A 331 10.73 14.37 0.68
CA ASN A 331 9.28 14.67 0.75
C ASN A 331 8.94 16.02 1.40
N ASP A 332 9.73 16.48 2.36
CA ASP A 332 9.67 17.84 2.90
C ASP A 332 10.13 18.88 1.89
N ALA A 333 11.21 18.61 1.14
CA ALA A 333 11.64 19.47 0.04
C ALA A 333 10.53 19.61 -1.03
N ARG A 334 9.84 18.52 -1.40
CA ARG A 334 8.68 18.52 -2.30
C ARG A 334 7.54 19.41 -1.77
N GLY A 335 7.17 19.20 -0.51
CA GLY A 335 6.11 19.99 0.14
C GLY A 335 6.47 21.49 0.22
N TRP A 336 7.73 21.79 0.51
CA TRP A 336 8.26 23.16 0.52
C TRP A 336 8.27 23.80 -0.88
N LEU A 337 8.68 23.07 -1.92
CA LEU A 337 8.68 23.55 -3.30
C LEU A 337 7.28 23.95 -3.76
N LEU A 338 6.25 23.16 -3.47
CA LEU A 338 4.85 23.54 -3.72
C LEU A 338 4.50 24.94 -3.18
N LEU A 339 4.98 25.28 -1.98
CA LEU A 339 4.74 26.60 -1.37
C LEU A 339 5.61 27.70 -1.99
N GLU A 340 6.83 27.40 -2.43
CA GLU A 340 7.65 28.34 -3.22
C GLU A 340 6.98 28.66 -4.57
N HIS A 341 6.33 27.69 -5.21
CA HIS A 341 5.50 27.96 -6.39
C HIS A 341 4.36 28.95 -6.07
N LEU A 342 3.66 28.78 -4.95
CA LEU A 342 2.59 29.70 -4.54
C LEU A 342 3.08 31.13 -4.29
N LYS A 343 4.34 31.33 -3.85
CA LYS A 343 4.93 32.68 -3.74
C LYS A 343 5.02 33.37 -5.10
N TYR A 344 5.40 32.64 -6.15
CA TYR A 344 5.41 33.18 -7.52
C TYR A 344 4.01 33.50 -8.02
N TRP A 345 3.02 32.64 -7.76
CA TRP A 345 1.62 32.93 -8.08
C TRP A 345 1.10 34.18 -7.38
N ARG A 346 1.42 34.37 -6.09
CA ARG A 346 1.12 35.60 -5.35
C ARG A 346 1.82 36.82 -5.96
N LYS A 347 3.09 36.68 -6.38
CA LYS A 347 3.84 37.75 -7.06
C LYS A 347 3.16 38.13 -8.38
N TRP A 348 2.91 37.17 -9.26
CA TRP A 348 2.31 37.39 -10.58
C TRP A 348 0.90 37.98 -10.51
N ASN A 349 0.11 37.58 -9.51
CA ASN A 349 -1.23 38.14 -9.30
C ASN A 349 -1.19 39.64 -8.95
N ASN A 350 -0.11 40.12 -8.33
CA ASN A 350 0.08 41.50 -7.90
C ASN A 350 0.97 42.34 -8.82
N GLU A 351 1.69 41.70 -9.75
CA GLU A 351 2.66 42.36 -10.65
C GLU A 351 1.93 43.01 -11.84
N SER A 352 2.21 44.30 -12.08
CA SER A 352 1.64 45.01 -13.22
C SER A 352 2.18 44.45 -14.54
N ASP A 353 1.32 44.39 -15.55
CA ASP A 353 1.64 43.85 -16.88
C ASP A 353 1.96 42.34 -16.92
N ASN A 354 1.78 41.62 -15.79
CA ASN A 354 1.82 40.16 -15.78
C ASN A 354 0.51 39.58 -16.32
N ILE A 355 0.59 38.48 -17.06
CA ILE A 355 -0.59 37.82 -17.66
C ILE A 355 -1.60 37.32 -16.61
N PHE A 356 -1.15 37.05 -15.38
CA PHE A 356 -1.98 36.60 -14.26
C PHE A 356 -2.38 37.71 -13.31
N GLN A 357 -2.10 38.98 -13.64
CA GLN A 357 -2.47 40.12 -12.80
C GLN A 357 -3.98 40.10 -12.49
N ASN A 358 -4.33 40.08 -11.21
CA ASN A 358 -5.71 40.00 -10.70
C ASN A 358 -6.55 38.80 -11.20
N LYS A 359 -5.93 37.76 -11.77
CA LYS A 359 -6.63 36.57 -12.31
C LYS A 359 -6.66 35.39 -11.34
N VAL A 360 -5.91 35.44 -10.25
CA VAL A 360 -5.74 34.31 -9.33
C VAL A 360 -6.54 34.57 -8.05
N ASP A 361 -7.42 33.65 -7.70
CA ASP A 361 -8.14 33.65 -6.44
C ASP A 361 -7.26 33.00 -5.35
N LEU A 362 -6.49 33.82 -4.64
CA LEU A 362 -5.61 33.37 -3.58
C LEU A 362 -6.37 32.96 -2.29
N GLU A 363 -7.69 33.14 -2.24
CA GLU A 363 -8.55 32.67 -1.13
C GLU A 363 -9.02 31.23 -1.32
N ASN A 364 -8.83 30.65 -2.51
CA ASN A 364 -9.29 29.32 -2.89
C ASN A 364 -8.15 28.53 -3.54
N ILE A 365 -7.26 27.98 -2.71
CA ILE A 365 -6.08 27.22 -3.16
C ILE A 365 -6.22 25.74 -2.80
N ALA A 366 -5.84 24.87 -3.73
CA ALA A 366 -5.61 23.45 -3.49
C ALA A 366 -4.16 23.05 -3.78
N VAL A 367 -3.63 22.17 -2.93
CA VAL A 367 -2.37 21.45 -3.20
C VAL A 367 -2.66 19.97 -3.32
N MET A 368 -2.10 19.34 -4.35
CA MET A 368 -2.39 17.97 -4.71
C MET A 368 -1.09 17.22 -4.97
N GLY A 369 -1.12 15.90 -4.86
CA GLY A 369 0.00 15.11 -5.35
C GLY A 369 -0.23 13.61 -5.37
N HIS A 370 0.71 12.91 -6.00
CA HIS A 370 0.64 11.48 -6.25
C HIS A 370 1.83 10.75 -5.60
N SER A 371 1.61 9.64 -4.90
CA SER A 371 2.67 8.83 -4.28
C SER A 371 3.46 9.66 -3.25
N ARG A 372 4.78 9.78 -3.39
CA ARG A 372 5.60 10.74 -2.62
C ARG A 372 5.06 12.18 -2.68
N GLY A 373 4.56 12.59 -3.84
CA GLY A 373 3.90 13.88 -4.02
C GLY A 373 2.60 14.02 -3.21
N GLY A 374 1.90 12.92 -2.94
CA GLY A 374 0.69 12.95 -2.12
C GLY A 374 0.98 13.18 -0.64
N GLU A 375 2.07 12.61 -0.11
CA GLU A 375 2.60 13.00 1.22
C GLU A 375 3.06 14.46 1.19
N ALA A 376 3.79 14.87 0.15
CA ALA A 376 4.27 16.25 -0.01
C ALA A 376 3.14 17.29 0.01
N ALA A 377 1.97 16.99 -0.56
CA ALA A 377 0.81 17.88 -0.51
C ALA A 377 0.29 18.09 0.93
N ALA A 378 0.28 17.03 1.76
CA ALA A 378 -0.05 17.15 3.18
C ALA A 378 1.03 17.92 3.95
N VAL A 379 2.32 17.69 3.64
CA VAL A 379 3.45 18.43 4.21
C VAL A 379 3.39 19.91 3.83
N ALA A 380 3.01 20.25 2.60
CA ALA A 380 2.80 21.64 2.19
C ALA A 380 1.69 22.30 3.03
N GLY A 381 0.57 21.60 3.26
CA GLY A 381 -0.50 22.07 4.15
C GLY A 381 0.00 22.36 5.58
N PHE A 382 0.85 21.48 6.12
CA PHE A 382 1.49 21.67 7.43
C PHE A 382 2.48 22.85 7.45
N PHE A 383 3.44 22.88 6.53
CA PHE A 383 4.48 23.93 6.46
C PHE A 383 3.90 25.32 6.22
N ASN A 384 2.78 25.42 5.52
CA ASN A 384 2.14 26.69 5.17
C ASN A 384 1.83 27.57 6.40
N LYS A 385 1.60 26.97 7.58
CA LYS A 385 1.28 27.69 8.83
C LYS A 385 2.48 27.92 9.75
N LEU A 386 3.66 27.44 9.38
CA LEU A 386 4.87 27.56 10.19
C LEU A 386 5.68 28.79 9.80
N GLN A 387 6.45 29.31 10.76
CA GLN A 387 7.42 30.38 10.53
C GLN A 387 8.82 29.86 10.15
N PHE A 388 9.09 28.60 10.47
CA PHE A 388 10.39 27.96 10.32
C PHE A 388 10.22 26.51 9.88
N TYR A 389 11.20 26.00 9.14
CA TYR A 389 11.32 24.57 8.88
C TYR A 389 11.53 23.82 10.21
N PRO A 390 10.77 22.73 10.49
CA PRO A 390 10.87 22.00 11.76
C PRO A 390 12.27 21.47 12.08
N ASP A 391 13.03 21.02 11.08
CA ASP A 391 14.29 20.31 11.32
C ASP A 391 15.53 21.23 11.29
N ASP A 392 15.46 22.37 10.58
CA ASP A 392 16.45 23.47 10.71
C ASP A 392 15.80 24.86 10.61
N ALA A 393 15.62 25.53 11.74
CA ALA A 393 15.02 26.87 11.83
C ALA A 393 15.83 27.99 11.14
N LYS A 394 17.02 27.73 10.59
CA LYS A 394 17.69 28.67 9.67
C LYS A 394 16.90 28.82 8.37
N GLN A 395 16.17 27.80 7.96
CA GLN A 395 15.20 27.90 6.88
C GLN A 395 13.93 28.56 7.42
N LYS A 396 13.67 29.78 6.96
CA LYS A 396 12.49 30.56 7.35
C LYS A 396 11.39 30.42 6.31
N PHE A 397 10.16 30.39 6.79
CA PHE A 397 8.97 30.34 5.95
C PHE A 397 8.23 31.69 5.98
N ASP A 398 7.60 32.02 4.85
CA ASP A 398 6.80 33.23 4.63
C ASP A 398 5.68 32.92 3.62
N PHE A 399 4.89 31.91 3.97
CA PHE A 399 3.86 31.32 3.11
C PHE A 399 2.48 31.86 3.48
N ASP A 400 1.84 31.29 4.50
CA ASP A 400 0.50 31.61 5.01
C ASP A 400 -0.56 31.84 3.91
N PHE A 401 -0.64 30.88 2.99
CA PHE A 401 -1.65 30.85 1.93
C PHE A 401 -2.98 30.27 2.43
N ASN A 402 -4.09 30.64 1.78
CA ASN A 402 -5.42 30.07 2.05
C ASN A 402 -5.61 28.73 1.31
N ILE A 403 -4.80 27.74 1.68
CA ILE A 403 -4.95 26.36 1.22
C ILE A 403 -6.20 25.78 1.87
N LYS A 404 -7.26 25.58 1.09
CA LYS A 404 -8.54 25.03 1.54
C LYS A 404 -8.66 23.53 1.34
N SER A 405 -7.89 22.99 0.41
CA SER A 405 -8.05 21.60 -0.05
C SER A 405 -6.71 20.92 -0.29
N VAL A 406 -6.60 19.68 0.18
CA VAL A 406 -5.48 18.78 -0.07
C VAL A 406 -6.01 17.53 -0.78
N VAL A 407 -5.40 17.15 -1.90
CA VAL A 407 -5.77 15.93 -2.64
C VAL A 407 -4.55 15.01 -2.77
N ALA A 408 -4.67 13.78 -2.29
CA ALA A 408 -3.62 12.78 -2.36
C ALA A 408 -4.04 11.60 -3.23
N ILE A 409 -3.24 11.26 -4.23
CA ILE A 409 -3.43 10.10 -5.10
C ILE A 409 -2.40 9.06 -4.71
N ALA A 410 -2.85 7.86 -4.33
CA ALA A 410 -2.02 6.73 -3.92
C ALA A 410 -0.80 7.12 -3.05
N PRO A 411 -0.97 7.97 -2.01
CA PRO A 411 0.17 8.56 -1.33
C PRO A 411 0.95 7.54 -0.52
N VAL A 412 2.26 7.75 -0.39
CA VAL A 412 3.01 7.20 0.75
C VAL A 412 2.63 7.95 2.03
N ASP A 413 3.04 7.43 3.19
CA ASP A 413 2.87 8.14 4.46
C ASP A 413 3.98 7.80 5.45
N GLY A 414 4.60 8.82 6.04
CA GLY A 414 5.63 8.69 7.06
C GLY A 414 7.04 8.51 6.50
N GLN A 415 7.33 8.99 5.28
CA GLN A 415 8.72 9.17 4.85
C GLN A 415 9.31 10.45 5.43
N TYR A 416 8.51 11.51 5.54
CA TYR A 416 8.85 12.69 6.33
C TYR A 416 8.28 12.57 7.74
N LYS A 417 9.11 12.77 8.77
CA LYS A 417 8.71 12.68 10.17
C LYS A 417 9.34 13.82 11.00
N PRO A 418 8.75 15.02 10.98
CA PRO A 418 9.29 16.15 11.73
C PRO A 418 9.42 15.80 13.22
N GLY A 419 10.62 15.88 13.76
CA GLY A 419 10.89 15.52 15.16
C GLY A 419 10.48 14.08 15.54
N GLU A 420 10.59 13.12 14.61
CA GLU A 420 10.16 11.71 14.77
C GLU A 420 8.65 11.52 14.95
N THR A 421 7.85 12.54 14.63
CA THR A 421 6.38 12.49 14.69
C THR A 421 5.77 12.43 13.30
N GLN A 422 4.48 12.06 13.23
CA GLN A 422 3.76 12.11 11.95
C GLN A 422 3.32 13.53 11.63
N THR A 423 3.30 13.89 10.34
CA THR A 423 2.87 15.22 9.88
C THR A 423 1.41 15.49 10.27
N PRO A 424 1.15 16.56 11.06
CA PRO A 424 -0.21 16.97 11.40
C PRO A 424 -0.84 17.78 10.26
N LEU A 425 -2.16 17.72 10.11
CA LEU A 425 -2.89 18.51 9.14
C LEU A 425 -4.23 18.96 9.75
N GLU A 426 -4.50 20.26 9.73
CA GLU A 426 -5.67 20.84 10.40
C GLU A 426 -6.42 21.80 9.48
N ASN A 427 -7.75 21.85 9.61
CA ASN A 427 -8.62 22.85 8.98
C ASN A 427 -8.48 22.95 7.45
N VAL A 428 -8.37 21.81 6.78
CA VAL A 428 -8.41 21.69 5.32
C VAL A 428 -9.37 20.58 4.93
N ASN A 429 -10.00 20.73 3.77
CA ASN A 429 -10.68 19.62 3.14
C ASN A 429 -9.64 18.61 2.62
N TYR A 430 -9.88 17.31 2.78
CA TYR A 430 -8.90 16.28 2.40
C TYR A 430 -9.53 15.16 1.57
N LEU A 431 -9.02 14.93 0.37
CA LEU A 431 -9.40 13.79 -0.47
C LEU A 431 -8.21 12.85 -0.63
N VAL A 432 -8.43 11.54 -0.46
CA VAL A 432 -7.45 10.53 -0.85
C VAL A 432 -8.07 9.46 -1.75
N LEU A 433 -7.41 9.18 -2.87
CA LEU A 433 -7.76 8.11 -3.81
C LEU A 433 -6.69 7.02 -3.77
N HIS A 434 -7.05 5.74 -3.72
CA HIS A 434 -6.07 4.65 -3.72
C HIS A 434 -6.58 3.42 -4.48
N GLY A 435 -5.69 2.83 -5.26
CA GLY A 435 -5.99 1.64 -6.04
C GLY A 435 -5.78 0.37 -5.24
N ALA A 436 -6.74 -0.56 -5.26
CA ALA A 436 -6.60 -1.83 -4.56
C ALA A 436 -5.43 -2.67 -5.12
N ASN A 437 -5.16 -2.55 -6.41
CA ASN A 437 -4.11 -3.26 -7.14
C ASN A 437 -2.83 -2.42 -7.29
N ASP A 438 -2.66 -1.39 -6.46
CA ASP A 438 -1.43 -0.62 -6.38
C ASP A 438 -0.23 -1.55 -6.13
N GLY A 439 0.71 -1.57 -7.08
CA GLY A 439 1.90 -2.41 -7.02
C GLY A 439 3.11 -1.76 -6.38
N ASP A 440 3.09 -0.45 -6.17
CA ASP A 440 4.18 0.34 -5.58
C ASP A 440 3.88 0.59 -4.09
N VAL A 441 2.80 1.31 -3.80
CA VAL A 441 2.28 1.56 -2.45
C VAL A 441 1.13 0.59 -2.17
N GLN A 442 1.49 -0.66 -1.91
CA GLN A 442 0.53 -1.78 -1.91
C GLN A 442 -0.56 -1.71 -0.83
N SER A 443 -0.36 -0.93 0.24
CA SER A 443 -1.36 -0.68 1.29
C SER A 443 -1.97 0.69 1.11
N PHE A 444 -3.20 0.91 1.59
CA PHE A 444 -3.86 2.21 1.54
C PHE A 444 -3.26 3.21 2.56
N ALA A 445 -1.97 3.54 2.39
CA ALA A 445 -1.17 4.30 3.35
C ALA A 445 -1.73 5.71 3.64
N GLY A 446 -2.38 6.31 2.64
CA GLY A 446 -3.04 7.62 2.79
C GLY A 446 -4.17 7.67 3.82
N LEU A 447 -4.72 6.51 4.25
CA LEU A 447 -5.67 6.48 5.37
C LEU A 447 -5.03 6.99 6.66
N ARG A 448 -3.73 6.77 6.86
CA ARG A 448 -3.03 7.25 8.06
C ARG A 448 -3.04 8.77 8.14
N GLN A 449 -2.89 9.47 7.02
CA GLN A 449 -3.01 10.92 6.97
C GLN A 449 -4.48 11.36 7.11
N TYR A 450 -5.42 10.66 6.48
CA TYR A 450 -6.87 10.90 6.64
C TYR A 450 -7.30 10.86 8.12
N GLU A 451 -6.81 9.88 8.90
CA GLU A 451 -7.10 9.81 10.33
C GLU A 451 -6.50 10.96 11.13
N ARG A 452 -5.35 11.50 10.71
CA ARG A 452 -4.68 12.62 11.38
C ARG A 452 -5.29 13.99 11.06
N VAL A 453 -6.14 14.11 10.03
CA VAL A 453 -6.79 15.38 9.69
C VAL A 453 -7.77 15.76 10.80
N LYS A 454 -7.58 16.94 11.39
CA LYS A 454 -8.44 17.49 12.45
C LYS A 454 -9.14 18.77 12.01
N PHE A 455 -10.41 18.89 12.40
CA PHE A 455 -11.20 20.11 12.25
C PHE A 455 -11.31 20.79 13.62
N THR A 456 -10.59 21.89 13.79
CA THR A 456 -10.45 22.61 15.06
C THR A 456 -11.04 24.02 15.04
N ASP A 457 -11.37 24.55 13.85
CA ASP A 457 -12.06 25.81 13.68
C ASP A 457 -13.59 25.65 13.55
N SER A 458 -14.30 26.77 13.30
CA SER A 458 -15.75 26.78 13.14
C SER A 458 -16.21 26.71 11.68
N LEU A 459 -15.28 26.55 10.72
CA LEU A 459 -15.62 26.49 9.31
C LEU A 459 -16.04 25.06 8.95
N TYR A 460 -16.86 24.96 7.91
CA TYR A 460 -17.26 23.67 7.40
C TYR A 460 -16.11 23.06 6.59
N HIS A 461 -15.66 21.88 6.99
CA HIS A 461 -14.67 21.08 6.28
C HIS A 461 -15.17 19.64 6.16
N PHE A 462 -14.73 18.93 5.13
CA PHE A 462 -14.90 17.49 5.04
C PHE A 462 -13.66 16.79 4.50
N LYS A 463 -13.54 15.52 4.85
CA LYS A 463 -12.52 14.62 4.31
C LYS A 463 -13.17 13.35 3.77
N SER A 464 -12.56 12.76 2.75
CA SER A 464 -13.01 11.50 2.16
C SER A 464 -11.85 10.64 1.68
N ALA A 465 -12.00 9.33 1.80
CA ALA A 465 -11.05 8.34 1.30
C ALA A 465 -11.76 7.34 0.38
N ILE A 466 -11.24 7.14 -0.83
CA ILE A 466 -11.84 6.29 -1.86
C ILE A 466 -10.87 5.15 -2.21
N TYR A 467 -11.28 3.91 -1.97
CA TYR A 467 -10.54 2.71 -2.36
C TYR A 467 -11.18 2.06 -3.58
N ILE A 468 -10.38 1.86 -4.63
CA ILE A 468 -10.87 1.55 -5.97
C ILE A 468 -10.37 0.18 -6.39
N TYR A 469 -11.28 -0.80 -6.49
CA TYR A 469 -10.92 -2.15 -6.89
C TYR A 469 -10.41 -2.18 -8.35
N GLY A 470 -9.30 -2.88 -8.60
CA GLY A 470 -8.68 -2.99 -9.93
C GLY A 470 -7.81 -1.80 -10.34
N ALA A 471 -7.88 -0.64 -9.67
CA ALA A 471 -6.97 0.46 -9.96
C ALA A 471 -5.55 0.17 -9.45
N ASN A 472 -4.54 0.53 -10.23
CA ASN A 472 -3.12 0.43 -9.86
C ASN A 472 -2.56 1.78 -9.37
N HIS A 473 -1.26 1.84 -9.08
CA HIS A 473 -0.57 3.08 -8.75
C HIS A 473 -0.54 4.02 -9.97
N GLY A 474 -0.05 3.49 -11.10
CA GLY A 474 0.41 4.25 -12.24
C GLY A 474 -0.64 5.05 -13.01
N GLN A 475 -1.81 4.46 -13.27
CA GLN A 475 -2.69 4.92 -14.35
C GLN A 475 -3.42 6.24 -14.08
N PHE A 476 -3.33 6.83 -12.88
CA PHE A 476 -3.75 8.21 -12.63
C PHE A 476 -2.84 9.25 -13.29
N ASN A 477 -1.66 8.84 -13.75
CA ASN A 477 -0.72 9.65 -14.51
C ASN A 477 -0.56 9.09 -15.92
N THR A 478 -0.75 9.92 -16.96
CA THR A 478 -0.80 9.42 -18.33
C THR A 478 0.53 8.89 -18.88
N THR A 479 1.66 9.16 -18.22
CA THR A 479 2.98 8.68 -18.66
C THR A 479 3.43 7.40 -17.96
N TRP A 480 2.84 7.03 -16.81
CA TRP A 480 3.26 5.88 -16.01
C TRP A 480 2.65 4.54 -16.46
N GLY A 481 1.37 4.56 -16.86
CA GLY A 481 0.67 3.40 -17.41
C GLY A 481 0.44 2.26 -16.40
N ASN A 482 0.34 1.02 -16.90
CA ASN A 482 -0.10 -0.16 -16.14
C ASN A 482 1.02 -0.96 -15.46
N SER A 483 2.19 -0.34 -15.27
CA SER A 483 3.40 -1.01 -14.79
C SER A 483 4.02 -0.23 -13.65
N ASP A 484 3.55 -0.48 -12.42
CA ASP A 484 4.00 0.14 -11.17
C ASP A 484 5.45 -0.23 -10.77
N SER A 485 6.22 -0.79 -11.70
CA SER A 485 7.61 -1.14 -11.52
C SER A 485 8.33 -1.14 -12.86
N GLY A 486 9.58 -0.67 -12.84
CA GLY A 486 10.49 -0.74 -13.98
C GLY A 486 10.80 -2.18 -14.39
N GLN A 487 11.25 -2.36 -15.63
CA GLN A 487 11.67 -3.67 -16.11
C GLN A 487 13.00 -4.10 -15.46
N PRO A 488 13.19 -5.40 -15.16
CA PRO A 488 12.30 -6.53 -15.49
C PRO A 488 11.20 -6.81 -14.45
N TYR A 489 11.18 -6.12 -13.30
CA TYR A 489 10.20 -6.38 -12.23
C TYR A 489 8.75 -6.14 -12.66
N GLY A 490 8.52 -5.17 -13.53
CA GLY A 490 7.22 -4.94 -14.16
C GLY A 490 6.66 -6.15 -14.91
N SER A 491 7.50 -7.12 -15.29
CA SER A 491 7.06 -8.39 -15.89
C SER A 491 6.48 -9.37 -14.86
N LEU A 492 6.59 -9.10 -13.56
CA LEU A 492 6.03 -9.93 -12.49
C LEU A 492 4.62 -9.49 -12.08
N LEU A 493 4.22 -8.28 -12.46
CA LEU A 493 2.93 -7.67 -12.12
C LEU A 493 1.75 -8.35 -12.83
N ASN A 494 0.64 -8.50 -12.12
CA ASN A 494 -0.62 -9.03 -12.63
C ASN A 494 -1.44 -7.93 -13.33
N LYS A 495 -0.98 -7.52 -14.50
CA LYS A 495 -1.57 -6.44 -15.30
C LYS A 495 -2.97 -6.75 -15.80
N LYS A 496 -3.33 -8.03 -15.91
CA LYS A 496 -4.63 -8.48 -16.40
C LYS A 496 -5.77 -8.22 -15.41
N ALA A 497 -5.46 -8.12 -14.11
CA ALA A 497 -6.44 -7.79 -13.08
C ALA A 497 -6.74 -6.29 -12.97
N LEU A 498 -6.03 -5.45 -13.74
CA LEU A 498 -6.16 -4.00 -13.65
C LEU A 498 -7.37 -3.50 -14.42
N LEU A 499 -7.97 -2.42 -13.91
CA LEU A 499 -8.89 -1.60 -14.68
C LEU A 499 -8.19 -1.02 -15.91
N PRO A 500 -8.91 -0.82 -17.03
CA PRO A 500 -8.43 -0.02 -18.13
C PRO A 500 -8.00 1.36 -17.66
N MET A 501 -6.94 1.90 -18.29
CA MET A 501 -6.42 3.20 -17.95
C MET A 501 -7.45 4.31 -18.16
N GLU A 502 -8.26 4.23 -19.22
CA GLU A 502 -9.34 5.19 -19.46
C GLU A 502 -10.33 5.27 -18.28
N ASP A 503 -10.70 4.12 -17.71
CA ASP A 503 -11.62 4.04 -16.58
C ASP A 503 -10.98 4.64 -15.32
N GLN A 504 -9.71 4.33 -15.05
CA GLN A 504 -9.01 4.88 -13.89
C GLN A 504 -8.81 6.40 -13.99
N LEU A 505 -8.53 6.92 -15.20
CA LEU A 505 -8.48 8.36 -15.46
C LEU A 505 -9.86 9.02 -15.30
N GLU A 506 -10.94 8.36 -15.75
CA GLU A 506 -12.32 8.84 -15.56
C GLU A 506 -12.65 8.97 -14.07
N ILE A 507 -12.31 7.96 -13.27
CA ILE A 507 -12.46 7.98 -11.80
C ILE A 507 -11.70 9.17 -11.21
N GLY A 508 -10.45 9.38 -11.63
CA GLY A 508 -9.64 10.54 -11.22
C GLY A 508 -10.30 11.87 -11.56
N LYS A 509 -10.79 12.03 -12.81
CA LYS A 509 -11.52 13.24 -13.23
C LYS A 509 -12.76 13.49 -12.38
N VAL A 510 -13.61 12.48 -12.20
CA VAL A 510 -14.88 12.59 -11.46
C VAL A 510 -14.62 13.03 -10.02
N TYR A 511 -13.80 12.29 -9.27
CA TYR A 511 -13.59 12.59 -7.84
C TYR A 511 -12.80 13.88 -7.61
N ILE A 512 -11.71 14.12 -8.35
CA ILE A 512 -10.87 15.31 -8.13
C ILE A 512 -11.64 16.57 -8.54
N SER A 513 -12.30 16.57 -9.70
CA SER A 513 -13.08 17.74 -10.13
C SER A 513 -14.27 18.00 -9.20
N ALA A 514 -15.05 16.96 -8.85
CA ALA A 514 -16.17 17.10 -7.91
C ALA A 514 -15.73 17.72 -6.58
N PHE A 515 -14.60 17.25 -6.05
CA PHE A 515 -14.06 17.71 -4.77
C PHE A 515 -13.62 19.17 -4.83
N LEU A 516 -12.87 19.56 -5.86
CA LEU A 516 -12.41 20.94 -6.01
C LEU A 516 -13.57 21.89 -6.32
N GLN A 517 -14.58 21.46 -7.08
CA GLN A 517 -15.79 22.26 -7.31
C GLN A 517 -16.60 22.45 -6.02
N ALA A 518 -16.73 21.41 -5.18
CA ALA A 518 -17.39 21.54 -3.88
C ALA A 518 -16.63 22.48 -2.93
N THR A 519 -15.32 22.32 -2.82
CA THR A 519 -14.49 22.96 -1.79
C THR A 519 -13.95 24.34 -2.17
N LEU A 520 -13.71 24.60 -3.45
CA LEU A 520 -13.16 25.88 -3.94
C LEU A 520 -14.20 26.75 -4.64
N GLN A 521 -15.21 26.16 -5.27
CA GLN A 521 -16.25 26.89 -6.01
C GLN A 521 -17.62 26.88 -5.31
N GLY A 522 -17.76 26.18 -4.18
CA GLY A 522 -18.99 26.14 -3.39
C GLY A 522 -20.13 25.30 -3.99
N LYS A 523 -19.84 24.40 -4.95
CA LYS A 523 -20.82 23.49 -5.56
C LYS A 523 -21.08 22.28 -4.68
N LYS A 524 -21.74 22.51 -3.54
CA LYS A 524 -21.96 21.52 -2.48
C LYS A 524 -22.78 20.30 -2.91
N GLU A 525 -23.50 20.39 -4.03
CA GLU A 525 -24.27 19.29 -4.60
C GLU A 525 -23.40 18.07 -4.93
N TYR A 526 -22.10 18.26 -5.15
CA TYR A 526 -21.15 17.17 -5.37
C TYR A 526 -20.73 16.44 -4.08
N GLU A 527 -20.95 17.01 -2.89
CA GLU A 527 -20.52 16.40 -1.62
C GLU A 527 -21.15 15.02 -1.39
N VAL A 528 -22.36 14.78 -1.90
CA VAL A 528 -23.06 13.50 -1.76
C VAL A 528 -22.33 12.35 -2.46
N LEU A 529 -21.49 12.62 -3.47
CA LEU A 529 -20.63 11.63 -4.12
C LEU A 529 -19.66 10.98 -3.14
N PHE A 530 -19.15 11.77 -2.21
CA PHE A 530 -18.15 11.35 -1.22
C PHE A 530 -18.79 10.61 -0.04
N LYS A 531 -20.09 10.85 0.21
CA LYS A 531 -20.90 10.09 1.18
C LYS A 531 -21.32 8.73 0.63
N ASP A 532 -21.69 8.68 -0.66
CA ASP A 532 -22.10 7.46 -1.35
C ASP A 532 -21.80 7.54 -2.86
N HIS A 533 -20.82 6.75 -3.34
CA HIS A 533 -20.44 6.72 -4.75
C HIS A 533 -21.61 6.38 -5.69
N ARG A 534 -22.63 5.68 -5.19
CA ARG A 534 -23.78 5.27 -6.01
C ARG A 534 -24.58 6.45 -6.53
N SER A 535 -24.48 7.61 -5.88
CA SER A 535 -25.07 8.87 -6.35
C SER A 535 -24.46 9.38 -7.66
N GLY A 536 -23.23 8.93 -7.99
CA GLY A 536 -22.52 9.19 -9.25
C GLY A 536 -22.37 7.96 -10.16
N ASN A 537 -23.22 6.93 -10.00
CA ASN A 537 -23.17 5.67 -10.78
C ASN A 537 -23.24 5.88 -12.31
N ASN A 538 -23.80 7.00 -12.77
CA ASN A 538 -23.85 7.37 -14.19
C ASN A 538 -22.57 8.02 -14.72
N TRP A 539 -21.63 8.38 -13.84
CA TRP A 539 -20.34 9.00 -14.17
C TRP A 539 -19.18 8.02 -13.96
N LEU A 540 -19.28 7.18 -12.94
CA LEU A 540 -18.21 6.26 -12.55
C LEU A 540 -18.22 4.97 -13.39
N PRO A 541 -17.05 4.50 -13.86
CA PRO A 541 -16.91 3.17 -14.43
C PRO A 541 -17.32 2.06 -13.45
N PRO A 542 -17.82 0.91 -13.94
CA PRO A 542 -18.25 -0.19 -13.09
C PRO A 542 -17.05 -0.89 -12.41
N THR A 543 -16.94 -0.71 -11.10
CA THR A 543 -16.03 -1.45 -10.21
C THR A 543 -16.55 -1.33 -8.77
N ILE A 544 -15.85 -1.95 -7.81
CA ILE A 544 -16.16 -1.81 -6.39
C ILE A 544 -15.45 -0.58 -5.84
N TYR A 545 -16.21 0.31 -5.21
CA TYR A 545 -15.74 1.48 -4.48
C TYR A 545 -16.06 1.33 -3.00
N LEU A 546 -15.08 1.63 -2.15
CA LEU A 546 -15.29 1.81 -0.71
C LEU A 546 -14.99 3.27 -0.37
N ASN A 547 -15.94 3.93 0.28
CA ASN A 547 -15.87 5.36 0.57
C ASN A 547 -15.94 5.57 2.08
N GLN A 548 -14.92 6.24 2.62
CA GLN A 548 -14.97 6.83 3.95
C GLN A 548 -15.24 8.34 3.82
N TYR A 549 -15.97 8.89 4.79
CA TYR A 549 -16.31 10.30 4.83
C TYR A 549 -16.39 10.76 6.28
N GLU A 550 -15.91 11.96 6.56
CA GLU A 550 -16.08 12.65 7.83
C GLU A 550 -16.18 14.16 7.57
N SER A 551 -17.07 14.85 8.27
CA SER A 551 -17.21 16.31 8.19
C SER A 551 -17.15 16.96 9.57
N SER A 552 -16.82 18.26 9.61
CA SER A 552 -16.58 19.03 10.83
C SER A 552 -17.79 19.19 11.75
N ASP A 553 -18.98 18.90 11.26
CA ASP A 553 -20.25 18.92 12.02
C ASP A 553 -20.55 17.62 12.76
N TRP A 554 -19.75 16.57 12.56
CA TRP A 554 -19.94 15.28 13.24
C TRP A 554 -19.85 15.42 14.77
N LYS A 555 -20.75 14.73 15.46
CA LYS A 555 -20.66 14.46 16.90
C LYS A 555 -20.38 12.99 17.13
N VAL A 556 -19.13 12.72 17.45
CA VAL A 556 -18.63 11.37 17.70
C VAL A 556 -19.25 10.80 18.97
N ILE A 557 -19.86 9.62 18.83
CA ILE A 557 -20.37 8.78 19.91
C ILE A 557 -19.30 7.79 20.36
N ALA A 558 -18.64 7.15 19.40
CA ALA A 558 -17.57 6.18 19.64
C ALA A 558 -16.56 6.19 18.49
N ASP A 559 -15.31 6.53 18.79
CA ASP A 559 -14.13 6.37 17.92
C ASP A 559 -13.05 5.48 18.56
N PHE A 560 -13.22 5.07 19.82
CA PHE A 560 -12.32 4.15 20.54
C PHE A 560 -10.90 4.69 20.74
N GLU A 561 -10.73 6.01 20.66
CA GLU A 561 -9.45 6.69 20.90
C GLU A 561 -9.33 7.22 22.35
N GLU A 562 -10.41 7.15 23.15
CA GLU A 562 -10.45 7.74 24.49
C GLU A 562 -9.68 6.96 25.56
N ASP A 563 -9.72 5.62 25.53
CA ASP A 563 -9.05 4.73 26.48
C ASP A 563 -8.92 3.29 25.95
N LEU A 564 -8.84 2.29 26.85
CA LEU A 564 -8.74 0.86 26.52
C LEU A 564 -9.78 0.02 27.30
N ASP A 565 -10.76 0.67 27.94
CA ASP A 565 -11.85 0.02 28.66
C ASP A 565 -12.99 -0.28 27.68
N LEU A 566 -13.14 -1.56 27.34
CA LEU A 566 -14.15 -2.04 26.39
C LEU A 566 -15.60 -1.68 26.79
N THR A 567 -15.83 -1.20 28.02
CA THR A 567 -17.17 -0.86 28.54
C THR A 567 -17.51 0.62 28.45
N THR A 568 -16.61 1.46 27.95
CA THR A 568 -16.80 2.91 27.73
C THR A 568 -16.84 3.25 26.24
N ASN A 569 -17.28 4.47 25.92
CA ASN A 569 -17.17 5.03 24.58
C ASN A 569 -16.86 6.54 24.66
N SER A 570 -16.45 7.13 23.54
CA SER A 570 -15.99 8.52 23.40
C SER A 570 -17.03 9.59 23.77
N SER A 571 -18.32 9.24 23.79
CA SER A 571 -19.39 10.13 24.30
C SER A 571 -19.46 10.21 25.83
N GLY A 572 -18.71 9.38 26.55
CA GLY A 572 -18.88 9.13 27.98
C GLY A 572 -20.01 8.14 28.29
N GLY A 573 -20.53 7.44 27.28
CA GLY A 573 -21.51 6.38 27.39
C GLY A 573 -20.89 5.04 27.78
N LYS A 574 -21.71 3.99 27.77
CA LYS A 574 -21.30 2.61 28.07
C LYS A 574 -21.48 1.71 26.85
N VAL A 575 -20.64 0.68 26.79
CA VAL A 575 -20.73 -0.41 25.82
C VAL A 575 -21.05 -1.70 26.55
N THR A 576 -22.05 -2.42 26.05
CA THR A 576 -22.47 -3.72 26.58
C THR A 576 -22.66 -4.71 25.45
N SER A 577 -22.48 -6.00 25.71
CA SER A 577 -22.63 -7.03 24.69
C SER A 577 -23.14 -8.35 25.28
N GLU A 578 -23.59 -9.24 24.40
CA GLU A 578 -23.96 -10.60 24.77
C GLU A 578 -23.65 -11.57 23.62
N ASN A 579 -23.21 -12.79 23.96
CA ASN A 579 -23.00 -13.91 23.04
C ASN A 579 -22.02 -13.61 21.88
N LEU A 580 -21.09 -12.67 22.05
CA LEU A 580 -19.99 -12.44 21.11
C LEU A 580 -18.89 -13.50 21.27
N THR A 581 -18.29 -13.92 20.17
CA THR A 581 -17.12 -14.81 20.16
C THR A 581 -15.81 -14.03 20.05
N VAL A 582 -15.88 -12.78 19.60
CA VAL A 582 -14.76 -11.83 19.58
C VAL A 582 -15.29 -10.48 20.06
N TRP A 583 -14.60 -9.89 21.03
CA TRP A 583 -14.81 -8.49 21.46
C TRP A 583 -13.49 -7.95 21.98
N ARG A 584 -12.90 -7.00 21.26
CA ARG A 584 -11.69 -6.28 21.66
C ARG A 584 -11.54 -4.98 20.90
N GLU A 585 -10.82 -4.04 21.47
CA GLU A 585 -10.31 -2.86 20.77
C GLU A 585 -8.86 -3.06 20.42
N GLN A 586 -8.47 -2.65 19.21
CA GLN A 586 -7.07 -2.69 18.78
C GLN A 586 -6.81 -1.72 17.64
N LEU A 587 -5.53 -1.39 17.47
CA LEU A 587 -5.05 -0.65 16.32
C LEU A 587 -5.32 -1.43 15.02
N VAL A 588 -5.90 -0.77 14.03
CA VAL A 588 -6.37 -1.41 12.80
C VAL A 588 -5.20 -1.70 11.87
N GLY A 589 -4.95 -2.98 11.59
CA GLY A 589 -3.87 -3.41 10.71
C GLY A 589 -4.20 -3.29 9.22
N MET A 590 -3.19 -2.98 8.40
CA MET A 590 -3.29 -2.92 6.93
C MET A 590 -2.50 -4.06 6.27
N LYS A 591 -2.36 -4.04 4.93
CA LYS A 591 -1.46 -4.96 4.22
C LYS A 591 -0.02 -4.78 4.72
N TRP A 592 0.37 -3.54 4.99
CA TRP A 592 1.62 -3.12 5.61
C TRP A 592 1.35 -2.02 6.65
N GLY A 593 1.91 -2.17 7.86
CA GLY A 593 1.69 -1.23 8.94
C GLY A 593 0.24 -1.24 9.48
N ASN A 594 -0.23 -0.07 9.91
CA ASN A 594 -1.55 0.13 10.52
C ASN A 594 -2.19 1.44 10.03
N LYS A 595 -3.51 1.56 10.20
CA LYS A 595 -4.34 2.71 9.78
C LYS A 595 -4.16 3.96 10.66
N ALA A 596 -3.39 3.86 11.75
CA ALA A 596 -3.23 4.90 12.77
C ALA A 596 -4.54 5.29 13.49
N THR A 597 -5.47 4.33 13.63
CA THR A 597 -6.67 4.43 14.46
C THR A 597 -6.96 3.12 15.18
N GLN A 598 -7.59 3.20 16.33
CA GLN A 598 -8.14 2.10 17.10
C GLN A 598 -9.60 1.86 16.69
N ALA A 599 -10.05 0.62 16.76
CA ALA A 599 -11.44 0.28 16.48
C ALA A 599 -11.86 -0.97 17.25
N VAL A 600 -13.17 -1.17 17.40
CA VAL A 600 -13.70 -2.38 18.04
C VAL A 600 -13.90 -3.50 17.03
N TYR A 601 -13.35 -4.67 17.35
CA TYR A 601 -13.51 -5.92 16.62
C TYR A 601 -14.60 -6.74 17.28
N VAL A 602 -15.65 -7.06 16.50
CA VAL A 602 -16.84 -7.76 16.97
C VAL A 602 -17.07 -8.98 16.11
N GLY A 603 -17.05 -10.16 16.74
CA GLY A 603 -17.24 -11.44 16.06
C GLY A 603 -18.38 -12.24 16.66
N TRP A 604 -19.05 -13.00 15.79
CA TRP A 604 -20.10 -13.93 16.15
C TRP A 604 -19.97 -15.20 15.33
N ASP A 605 -20.35 -16.32 15.93
CA ASP A 605 -20.53 -17.59 15.24
C ASP A 605 -21.72 -18.34 15.85
N SER A 606 -22.71 -18.66 15.01
CA SER A 606 -23.91 -19.40 15.41
C SER A 606 -23.62 -20.78 16.03
N LEU A 607 -22.43 -21.34 15.80
CA LEU A 607 -21.98 -22.59 16.40
C LEU A 607 -21.51 -22.43 17.85
N ALA A 608 -21.04 -21.24 18.24
CA ALA A 608 -20.54 -20.98 19.59
C ALA A 608 -21.68 -20.90 20.63
N TYR A 609 -22.74 -20.18 20.28
CA TYR A 609 -23.90 -19.97 21.14
C TYR A 609 -25.20 -20.40 20.44
N LYS A 610 -25.38 -21.72 20.26
CA LYS A 610 -26.53 -22.28 19.52
C LYS A 610 -27.86 -21.74 20.02
N GLY A 611 -28.65 -21.16 19.09
CA GLY A 611 -29.98 -20.62 19.38
C GLY A 611 -30.00 -19.28 20.11
N LYS A 612 -28.84 -18.68 20.42
CA LYS A 612 -28.73 -17.33 20.97
C LYS A 612 -28.24 -16.36 19.92
N THR A 613 -28.71 -15.12 20.00
CA THR A 613 -28.29 -14.05 19.10
C THR A 613 -27.23 -13.19 19.77
N ALA A 614 -26.14 -12.96 19.04
CA ALA A 614 -25.05 -12.09 19.43
C ALA A 614 -25.41 -10.62 19.20
N TRP A 615 -25.03 -9.74 20.12
CA TRP A 615 -25.26 -8.30 19.97
C TRP A 615 -24.25 -7.45 20.75
N ILE A 616 -24.06 -6.21 20.31
CA ILE A 616 -23.31 -5.15 21.01
C ILE A 616 -24.13 -3.85 21.00
N GLU A 617 -24.18 -3.16 22.13
CA GLU A 617 -24.95 -1.92 22.34
C GLU A 617 -24.07 -0.80 22.88
N PHE A 618 -24.17 0.37 22.25
CA PHE A 618 -23.53 1.62 22.64
C PHE A 618 -24.60 2.56 23.18
N SER A 619 -24.45 3.05 24.41
CA SER A 619 -25.28 4.15 24.90
C SER A 619 -24.65 5.50 24.56
N VAL A 620 -25.48 6.49 24.28
CA VAL A 620 -25.04 7.87 24.00
C VAL A 620 -24.95 8.65 25.31
N GLY A 621 -23.81 9.26 25.58
CA GLY A 621 -23.62 10.12 26.75
C GLY A 621 -24.42 11.42 26.67
N ASP A 622 -24.82 11.97 27.82
CA ASP A 622 -25.70 13.13 27.93
C ASP A 622 -25.17 14.41 27.24
N GLN A 623 -23.87 14.49 26.99
CA GLN A 623 -23.20 15.65 26.38
C GLN A 623 -23.18 15.63 24.84
N GLN A 624 -23.62 14.54 24.19
CA GLN A 624 -23.52 14.35 22.72
C GLN A 624 -24.87 14.47 21.99
N LYS A 625 -25.86 15.13 22.58
CA LYS A 625 -27.15 15.37 21.89
C LYS A 625 -27.04 16.57 20.96
N LEU A 626 -27.31 16.34 19.67
CA LEU A 626 -27.47 17.40 18.67
C LEU A 626 -28.90 17.92 18.64
N THR A 627 -29.05 19.12 18.11
CA THR A 627 -30.32 19.63 17.61
C THR A 627 -30.29 19.55 16.09
N GLN A 628 -31.24 18.86 15.46
CA GLN A 628 -31.39 18.69 14.00
C GLN A 628 -30.40 17.71 13.36
N SER A 629 -30.18 16.55 13.98
CA SER A 629 -29.44 15.43 13.43
C SER A 629 -30.14 14.93 12.17
N THR A 630 -29.42 14.88 11.05
CA THR A 630 -29.93 14.46 9.74
C THR A 630 -29.61 12.99 9.44
N ALA A 631 -28.53 12.46 10.04
CA ALA A 631 -28.12 11.08 9.87
C ALA A 631 -27.37 10.53 11.09
N LEU A 632 -27.49 9.22 11.28
CA LEU A 632 -26.56 8.42 12.06
C LEU A 632 -25.51 7.83 11.11
N THR A 633 -24.23 7.98 11.45
CA THR A 633 -23.11 7.41 10.69
C THR A 633 -22.32 6.40 11.50
N PHE A 634 -21.70 5.46 10.81
CA PHE A 634 -20.71 4.53 11.36
C PHE A 634 -19.84 3.98 10.24
N GLU A 635 -18.57 3.71 10.55
CA GLU A 635 -17.60 3.10 9.64
C GLU A 635 -17.50 1.59 9.91
N LEU A 636 -17.54 0.77 8.86
CA LEU A 636 -17.49 -0.68 8.97
C LEU A 636 -16.53 -1.31 7.95
N ALA A 637 -15.79 -2.35 8.38
CA ALA A 637 -15.16 -3.33 7.48
C ALA A 637 -15.31 -4.76 8.02
N GLU A 638 -15.10 -5.74 7.16
CA GLU A 638 -14.84 -7.12 7.56
C GLU A 638 -13.39 -7.30 8.05
N SER A 639 -13.21 -8.10 9.09
CA SER A 639 -11.94 -8.77 9.41
C SER A 639 -11.99 -10.23 8.94
N LYS A 640 -10.94 -10.69 8.24
CA LYS A 640 -10.79 -12.10 7.82
C LYS A 640 -10.29 -13.04 8.93
N GLU A 641 -10.23 -12.57 10.17
CA GLU A 641 -9.84 -13.42 11.29
C GLU A 641 -10.91 -14.48 11.61
N SER A 642 -10.53 -15.47 12.42
CA SER A 642 -11.48 -16.49 12.85
C SER A 642 -12.62 -15.86 13.66
N SER A 643 -13.86 -16.14 13.26
CA SER A 643 -15.05 -15.75 14.02
C SER A 643 -15.28 -16.61 15.26
N TYR A 644 -14.50 -17.68 15.47
CA TYR A 644 -14.56 -18.49 16.71
C TYR A 644 -13.14 -18.92 17.14
N PRO A 645 -12.30 -17.98 17.61
CA PRO A 645 -10.89 -18.26 17.93
C PRO A 645 -10.73 -19.25 19.09
N ASP A 646 -11.71 -19.31 19.99
CA ASP A 646 -11.70 -20.17 21.18
C ASP A 646 -12.31 -21.57 20.95
N LYS A 647 -12.68 -21.92 19.70
CA LYS A 647 -13.39 -23.17 19.36
C LYS A 647 -12.72 -24.43 19.95
N ASP A 648 -11.40 -24.55 19.82
CA ASP A 648 -10.65 -25.70 20.33
C ASP A 648 -10.61 -25.76 21.86
N ARG A 649 -10.51 -24.60 22.51
CA ARG A 649 -10.54 -24.48 23.98
C ARG A 649 -11.92 -24.90 24.50
N ASP A 650 -12.97 -24.42 23.85
CA ASP A 650 -14.34 -24.65 24.28
C ASP A 650 -14.78 -26.10 23.99
N LYS A 651 -14.31 -26.71 22.88
CA LYS A 651 -14.46 -28.15 22.61
C LYS A 651 -13.80 -29.00 23.70
N LYS A 652 -12.57 -28.68 24.10
CA LYS A 652 -11.87 -29.38 25.20
C LYS A 652 -12.60 -29.27 26.54
N LYS A 653 -13.09 -28.07 26.90
CA LYS A 653 -13.87 -27.87 28.13
C LYS A 653 -15.18 -28.67 28.11
N ALA A 654 -15.85 -28.75 26.95
CA ALA A 654 -17.06 -29.57 26.81
C ALA A 654 -16.75 -31.07 26.98
N ASP A 655 -15.66 -31.55 26.39
CA ASP A 655 -15.21 -32.94 26.53
C ASP A 655 -14.78 -33.27 27.99
N GLU A 656 -14.14 -32.34 28.69
CA GLU A 656 -13.80 -32.49 30.11
C GLU A 656 -15.04 -32.49 31.01
N SER A 657 -16.00 -31.59 30.78
CA SER A 657 -17.25 -31.52 31.55
C SER A 657 -18.20 -32.71 31.30
N SER A 658 -18.09 -33.38 30.16
CA SER A 658 -18.83 -34.60 29.85
C SER A 658 -18.16 -35.85 30.42
N ASN A 659 -16.84 -35.82 30.65
CA ASN A 659 -16.13 -36.86 31.39
C ASN A 659 -16.30 -36.76 32.91
N GLU A 660 -16.40 -35.55 33.49
CA GLU A 660 -16.68 -35.37 34.93
C GLU A 660 -18.11 -35.75 35.33
N ASN A 661 -19.08 -35.72 34.40
CA ASN A 661 -20.46 -36.18 34.66
C ASN A 661 -20.66 -37.69 34.44
N ASN A 662 -19.63 -38.43 34.04
CA ASN A 662 -19.69 -39.88 33.79
C ASN A 662 -18.99 -40.73 34.88
N ASP A 663 -18.65 -40.14 36.03
CA ASP A 663 -18.10 -40.89 37.19
C ASP A 663 -19.19 -41.63 38.01
N SER A 664 -20.32 -41.94 37.38
CA SER A 664 -21.31 -42.90 37.88
C SER A 664 -21.99 -43.67 36.75
N ASP A 665 -21.22 -44.40 35.95
CA ASP A 665 -21.53 -45.82 35.67
C ASP A 665 -20.43 -46.48 34.85
N ASN A 666 -20.15 -47.72 35.23
CA ASN A 666 -18.98 -48.50 34.86
C ASN A 666 -19.07 -49.09 33.44
N ASP A 667 -17.91 -49.13 32.79
CA ASP A 667 -17.42 -50.13 31.84
C ASP A 667 -17.93 -50.21 30.37
N GLN A 668 -16.93 -50.18 29.48
CA GLN A 668 -16.86 -50.74 28.12
C GLN A 668 -17.73 -50.15 26.98
N ASN A 669 -17.14 -49.30 26.15
CA ASN A 669 -16.74 -49.71 24.80
C ASN A 669 -15.96 -48.61 24.06
N ASN A 670 -14.80 -49.02 23.55
CA ASN A 670 -13.95 -48.23 22.67
C ASN A 670 -14.39 -48.41 21.20
N SER A 671 -14.04 -47.43 20.36
CA SER A 671 -14.17 -47.38 18.89
C SER A 671 -15.56 -47.04 18.31
N ASN A 672 -15.78 -45.74 18.05
CA ASN A 672 -16.25 -45.19 16.76
C ASN A 672 -16.65 -43.72 16.94
N LYS A 673 -15.73 -42.78 16.68
CA LYS A 673 -16.03 -41.34 16.59
C LYS A 673 -14.96 -40.59 15.78
N ASN A 674 -14.62 -41.12 14.60
CA ASN A 674 -13.73 -40.45 13.64
C ASN A 674 -14.40 -40.14 12.30
N ASP A 675 -15.73 -40.35 12.16
CA ASP A 675 -16.41 -40.21 10.86
C ASP A 675 -17.18 -38.88 10.69
N GLU A 676 -17.37 -38.08 11.73
CA GLU A 676 -18.04 -36.75 11.60
C GLU A 676 -17.08 -35.59 11.33
N GLU A 677 -15.78 -35.70 11.67
CA GLU A 677 -14.78 -34.66 11.37
C GLU A 677 -14.48 -34.55 9.86
N THR A 678 -14.86 -35.55 9.06
CA THR A 678 -14.55 -35.58 7.62
C THR A 678 -15.71 -35.09 6.74
N GLU A 679 -16.93 -34.92 7.26
CA GLU A 679 -18.07 -34.43 6.45
C GLU A 679 -18.26 -32.92 6.53
N GLU A 680 -17.96 -32.27 7.66
CA GLU A 680 -17.99 -30.79 7.74
C GLU A 680 -16.79 -30.16 7.01
N SER A 681 -15.60 -30.78 7.05
CA SER A 681 -14.45 -30.31 6.26
C SER A 681 -14.61 -30.53 4.76
N LYS A 682 -15.43 -31.51 4.34
CA LYS A 682 -15.73 -31.77 2.92
C LYS A 682 -16.84 -30.89 2.36
N LYS A 683 -17.74 -30.37 3.20
CA LYS A 683 -18.70 -29.34 2.75
C LYS A 683 -18.06 -27.97 2.56
N GLU A 684 -16.94 -27.69 3.22
CA GLU A 684 -16.15 -26.48 2.95
C GLU A 684 -15.43 -26.54 1.59
N GLU A 685 -15.02 -27.73 1.11
CA GLU A 685 -14.37 -27.88 -0.20
C GLU A 685 -15.33 -27.79 -1.41
N ASP A 686 -16.65 -27.96 -1.23
CA ASP A 686 -17.63 -27.89 -2.33
C ASP A 686 -18.21 -26.47 -2.57
N ASP A 687 -18.03 -25.54 -1.64
CA ASP A 687 -18.43 -24.12 -1.78
C ASP A 687 -17.32 -23.21 -2.38
N ASP A 688 -16.13 -23.76 -2.64
CA ASP A 688 -14.91 -23.08 -3.10
C ASP A 688 -14.99 -22.42 -4.49
N LYS A 689 -16.16 -22.38 -5.13
CA LYS A 689 -16.35 -21.75 -6.47
C LYS A 689 -17.24 -20.51 -6.46
N LYS A 690 -17.71 -20.05 -5.30
CA LYS A 690 -18.54 -18.85 -5.20
C LYS A 690 -17.96 -17.85 -4.22
N ALA A 691 -18.12 -16.57 -4.57
CA ALA A 691 -17.76 -15.50 -3.65
C ALA A 691 -18.63 -15.57 -2.39
N PRO A 692 -18.05 -15.31 -1.20
CA PRO A 692 -18.84 -15.28 0.02
C PRO A 692 -19.89 -14.17 -0.07
N GLU A 693 -21.12 -14.50 0.34
CA GLU A 693 -22.22 -13.52 0.38
C GLU A 693 -21.85 -12.32 1.28
N PRO A 694 -22.20 -11.08 0.91
CA PRO A 694 -21.98 -9.90 1.74
C PRO A 694 -22.53 -10.04 3.16
N ILE A 695 -21.92 -9.35 4.12
CA ILE A 695 -22.33 -9.43 5.54
C ILE A 695 -23.57 -8.56 5.76
N ASP A 696 -24.53 -9.08 6.53
CA ASP A 696 -25.73 -8.36 6.96
C ASP A 696 -26.04 -8.65 8.44
N PHE A 697 -26.72 -7.72 9.10
CA PHE A 697 -27.19 -7.80 10.47
C PHE A 697 -28.26 -6.72 10.71
N SER A 698 -28.98 -6.80 11.83
CA SER A 698 -29.96 -5.77 12.19
C SER A 698 -29.32 -4.69 13.07
N ILE A 699 -29.80 -3.45 12.94
CA ILE A 699 -29.46 -2.34 13.83
C ILE A 699 -30.77 -1.92 14.51
N LEU A 700 -30.72 -1.79 15.84
CA LEU A 700 -31.82 -1.33 16.68
C LEU A 700 -31.40 -0.02 17.35
N LEU A 701 -32.14 1.04 17.10
CA LEU A 701 -31.96 2.34 17.74
C LEU A 701 -33.05 2.55 18.79
N THR A 702 -32.71 3.21 19.89
CA THR A 702 -33.67 3.58 20.96
C THR A 702 -33.44 5.03 21.35
N ASP A 703 -34.51 5.82 21.40
CA ASP A 703 -34.45 7.20 21.91
C ASP A 703 -34.62 7.26 23.44
N ASP A 704 -34.43 8.44 24.03
CA ASP A 704 -34.52 8.66 25.48
C ASP A 704 -35.96 8.56 26.05
N THR A 705 -36.97 8.55 25.17
CA THR A 705 -38.37 8.33 25.52
C THR A 705 -38.76 6.85 25.47
N GLY A 706 -37.89 6.01 24.91
CA GLY A 706 -38.06 4.55 24.80
C GLY A 706 -38.67 4.08 23.49
N HIS A 707 -38.90 4.96 22.50
CA HIS A 707 -39.29 4.50 21.18
C HIS A 707 -38.10 3.87 20.46
N THR A 708 -38.39 2.86 19.65
CA THR A 708 -37.36 2.07 18.96
C THR A 708 -37.61 2.02 17.46
N VAL A 709 -36.53 1.93 16.69
CA VAL A 709 -36.57 1.63 15.26
C VAL A 709 -35.54 0.55 14.94
N GLN A 710 -35.96 -0.46 14.17
CA GLN A 710 -35.09 -1.56 13.73
C GLN A 710 -35.07 -1.66 12.21
N PHE A 711 -33.88 -1.85 11.65
CA PHE A 711 -33.65 -2.06 10.22
C PHE A 711 -32.48 -3.01 9.99
N SER A 712 -32.38 -3.59 8.80
CA SER A 712 -31.20 -4.38 8.39
C SER A 712 -30.15 -3.46 7.77
N LEU A 713 -28.86 -3.74 7.95
CA LEU A 713 -27.78 -2.95 7.32
C LEU A 713 -28.00 -2.84 5.80
N SER A 714 -28.39 -3.97 5.19
CA SER A 714 -28.73 -4.10 3.77
C SER A 714 -29.80 -3.14 3.26
N GLU A 715 -30.63 -2.57 4.14
CA GLU A 715 -31.60 -1.52 3.76
C GLU A 715 -30.94 -0.21 3.31
N TYR A 716 -29.64 -0.02 3.59
CA TYR A 716 -28.81 1.02 2.99
C TYR A 716 -27.72 0.44 2.08
N SER A 717 -26.97 -0.55 2.57
CA SER A 717 -25.96 -1.31 1.81
C SER A 717 -25.60 -2.57 2.57
N TYR A 718 -25.23 -3.65 1.88
CA TYR A 718 -24.54 -4.74 2.58
C TYR A 718 -23.13 -4.30 2.97
N LEU A 719 -22.53 -4.98 3.96
CA LEU A 719 -21.12 -4.81 4.27
C LEU A 719 -20.27 -5.63 3.28
N GLN A 720 -19.39 -4.92 2.56
CA GLN A 720 -18.49 -5.50 1.57
C GLN A 720 -17.53 -6.51 2.21
N ARG A 721 -17.39 -7.68 1.58
CA ARG A 721 -16.34 -8.64 1.92
C ARG A 721 -14.97 -8.06 1.58
N GLN A 722 -14.00 -8.28 2.45
CA GLN A 722 -12.67 -7.71 2.33
C GLN A 722 -12.01 -8.14 1.02
N LEU A 723 -11.71 -7.15 0.16
CA LEU A 723 -11.20 -7.36 -1.19
C LEU A 723 -9.82 -8.03 -1.16
N THR A 724 -9.69 -9.15 -1.86
CA THR A 724 -8.42 -9.85 -2.10
C THR A 724 -7.89 -9.46 -3.48
N VAL A 725 -6.62 -9.08 -3.54
CA VAL A 725 -5.91 -8.62 -4.74
C VAL A 725 -4.53 -9.27 -4.83
N ASP A 726 -4.24 -9.83 -5.99
CA ASP A 726 -2.91 -10.35 -6.33
C ASP A 726 -2.21 -9.33 -7.22
N VAL A 727 -1.25 -8.61 -6.66
CA VAL A 727 -0.44 -7.62 -7.39
C VAL A 727 0.53 -8.32 -8.34
N LEU A 728 1.02 -9.49 -7.97
CA LEU A 728 1.92 -10.30 -8.79
C LEU A 728 1.17 -11.43 -9.50
N LYS A 729 1.58 -11.77 -10.73
CA LYS A 729 1.00 -12.91 -11.48
C LYS A 729 1.15 -14.25 -10.75
N ASN A 730 2.13 -14.33 -9.86
CA ASN A 730 2.37 -15.47 -8.98
C ASN A 730 2.27 -15.00 -7.52
N PRO A 731 1.15 -15.28 -6.84
CA PRO A 731 0.94 -14.86 -5.45
C PRO A 731 2.00 -15.37 -4.47
N SER A 732 2.66 -16.50 -4.76
CA SER A 732 3.74 -17.05 -3.91
C SER A 732 5.02 -16.20 -3.87
N LEU A 733 5.15 -15.22 -4.78
CA LEU A 733 6.25 -14.26 -4.80
C LEU A 733 5.91 -12.98 -4.02
N GLN A 734 4.65 -12.79 -3.64
CA GLN A 734 4.20 -11.61 -2.94
C GLN A 734 4.54 -11.74 -1.45
N SER A 735 5.26 -10.75 -0.91
CA SER A 735 5.67 -10.71 0.50
C SER A 735 4.64 -10.03 1.40
N THR A 736 3.77 -9.20 0.83
CA THR A 736 2.70 -8.47 1.50
C THR A 736 1.42 -9.29 1.54
N LYS A 737 0.51 -8.93 2.45
CA LYS A 737 -0.84 -9.50 2.45
C LYS A 737 -1.56 -9.13 1.15
N THR A 738 -2.52 -9.96 0.77
CA THR A 738 -3.36 -9.75 -0.43
C THR A 738 -4.65 -9.00 -0.12
N SER A 739 -4.92 -8.67 1.14
CA SER A 739 -6.10 -7.89 1.55
C SER A 739 -5.84 -7.06 2.80
N GLU A 740 -6.63 -6.01 2.99
CA GLU A 740 -6.65 -5.14 4.17
C GLU A 740 -8.06 -4.68 4.49
N ALA A 741 -8.30 -4.33 5.75
CA ALA A 741 -9.58 -3.79 6.18
C ALA A 741 -9.66 -2.33 5.73
N VAL A 742 -10.54 -2.07 4.77
CA VAL A 742 -10.88 -0.71 4.31
C VAL A 742 -12.33 -0.47 4.65
N TYR A 743 -12.60 0.63 5.35
CA TYR A 743 -13.95 0.94 5.81
C TYR A 743 -14.82 1.49 4.70
N ASN A 744 -16.11 1.36 4.92
CA ASN A 744 -17.13 2.15 4.24
C ASN A 744 -17.94 2.91 5.30
N THR A 745 -18.20 4.19 5.09
CA THR A 745 -19.11 4.97 5.94
C THR A 745 -20.55 4.71 5.53
N PHE A 746 -21.38 4.35 6.49
CA PHE A 746 -22.81 4.13 6.29
C PHE A 746 -23.58 5.36 6.76
N PHE A 747 -24.47 5.89 5.92
CA PHE A 747 -25.33 7.03 6.25
C PHE A 747 -26.77 6.57 6.44
N ILE A 748 -27.22 6.51 7.69
CA ILE A 748 -28.61 6.18 8.01
C ILE A 748 -29.37 7.49 8.23
N TYR A 749 -30.01 7.98 7.17
CA TYR A 749 -30.75 9.23 7.18
C TYR A 749 -32.01 9.16 8.05
N GLU A 750 -32.31 10.26 8.73
CA GLU A 750 -33.50 10.43 9.57
C GLU A 750 -34.79 10.07 8.81
N GLU A 751 -34.88 10.41 7.52
CA GLU A 751 -36.02 10.09 6.65
C GLU A 751 -36.31 8.58 6.58
N ILE A 752 -35.27 7.75 6.53
CA ILE A 752 -35.37 6.28 6.51
C ILE A 752 -35.91 5.77 7.85
N LEU A 753 -35.47 6.38 8.95
CA LEU A 753 -35.90 6.04 10.31
C LEU A 753 -37.35 6.45 10.57
N ASN A 754 -37.70 7.69 10.22
CA ASN A 754 -39.03 8.27 10.39
C ASN A 754 -40.09 7.53 9.56
N ALA A 755 -39.73 7.02 8.37
CA ALA A 755 -40.62 6.19 7.56
C ALA A 755 -41.01 4.86 8.24
N LYS A 756 -40.16 4.34 9.15
CA LYS A 756 -40.40 3.09 9.90
C LYS A 756 -41.03 3.34 11.26
N SER A 757 -40.61 4.37 11.96
CA SER A 757 -41.07 4.71 13.30
C SER A 757 -41.20 6.23 13.44
N PRO A 758 -42.36 6.82 13.09
CA PRO A 758 -42.56 8.28 13.14
C PRO A 758 -42.46 8.90 14.54
N GLU A 759 -42.53 8.08 15.59
CA GLU A 759 -42.39 8.53 16.99
C GLU A 759 -40.94 8.52 17.48
N PHE A 760 -40.04 7.84 16.76
CA PHE A 760 -38.62 7.81 17.09
C PHE A 760 -37.97 9.15 16.78
N ASN A 761 -37.20 9.69 17.73
CA ASN A 761 -36.47 10.94 17.54
C ASN A 761 -34.95 10.72 17.53
N LEU A 762 -34.31 10.99 16.39
CA LEU A 762 -32.85 10.84 16.24
C LEU A 762 -32.06 11.82 17.13
N ASP A 763 -32.55 13.03 17.37
CA ASP A 763 -31.90 14.00 18.29
C ASP A 763 -31.88 13.52 19.74
N ALA A 764 -32.81 12.62 20.08
CA ALA A 764 -32.95 12.02 21.39
C ALA A 764 -32.33 10.61 21.45
N LEU A 765 -31.48 10.24 20.48
CA LEU A 765 -30.84 8.92 20.42
C LEU A 765 -30.13 8.60 21.74
N ALA A 766 -30.53 7.50 22.36
CA ALA A 766 -29.99 7.04 23.64
C ALA A 766 -29.15 5.77 23.48
N LYS A 767 -29.50 4.89 22.54
CA LYS A 767 -28.83 3.59 22.36
C LYS A 767 -28.78 3.16 20.90
N ILE A 768 -27.66 2.57 20.52
CA ILE A 768 -27.41 1.94 19.22
C ILE A 768 -27.01 0.49 19.46
N ARG A 769 -27.79 -0.47 18.98
CA ARG A 769 -27.51 -1.90 19.14
C ARG A 769 -27.34 -2.58 17.79
N PHE A 770 -26.19 -3.20 17.58
CA PHE A 770 -25.90 -4.08 16.45
C PHE A 770 -26.30 -5.52 16.84
N VAL A 771 -27.16 -6.15 16.06
CA VAL A 771 -27.76 -7.47 16.34
C VAL A 771 -27.43 -8.44 15.21
N PHE A 772 -26.54 -9.39 15.49
CA PHE A 772 -25.98 -10.31 14.50
C PHE A 772 -26.90 -11.52 14.26
N ASN A 773 -28.00 -11.29 13.55
CA ASN A 773 -29.09 -12.26 13.32
C ASN A 773 -29.32 -12.65 11.85
N LYS A 774 -28.57 -12.09 10.89
CA LYS A 774 -28.75 -12.38 9.46
C LYS A 774 -27.64 -13.30 8.93
N SER A 775 -26.39 -12.84 8.93
CA SER A 775 -25.25 -13.69 8.61
C SER A 775 -24.96 -14.65 9.77
N SER A 776 -24.67 -15.93 9.47
CA SER A 776 -24.49 -16.98 10.48
C SER A 776 -23.19 -16.86 11.29
N LYS A 777 -22.16 -16.27 10.69
CA LYS A 777 -20.86 -15.98 11.31
C LYS A 777 -20.18 -14.82 10.62
N GLY A 778 -19.29 -14.14 11.33
CA GLY A 778 -18.46 -13.06 10.79
C GLY A 778 -17.63 -12.39 11.86
N VAL A 779 -16.67 -11.58 11.43
CA VAL A 779 -15.99 -10.60 12.27
C VAL A 779 -16.01 -9.27 11.54
N ILE A 780 -16.55 -8.25 12.21
CA ILE A 780 -16.56 -6.89 11.70
C ILE A 780 -15.71 -6.00 12.58
N ILE A 781 -15.26 -4.91 11.99
CA ILE A 781 -14.57 -3.82 12.66
C ILE A 781 -15.50 -2.63 12.59
N ILE A 782 -15.81 -2.03 13.73
CA ILE A 782 -16.69 -0.86 13.86
C ILE A 782 -15.84 0.30 14.33
N ASP A 783 -15.99 1.44 13.67
CA ASP A 783 -15.28 2.68 13.97
C ASP A 783 -16.21 3.90 13.75
N LYS A 784 -15.86 5.05 14.33
CA LYS A 784 -16.50 6.36 14.17
C LYS A 784 -18.02 6.35 14.07
N ILE A 785 -18.68 5.89 15.12
CA ILE A 785 -20.12 6.05 15.28
C ILE A 785 -20.37 7.53 15.60
N ALA A 786 -21.15 8.24 14.79
CA ALA A 786 -21.40 9.66 14.97
C ALA A 786 -22.81 10.09 14.54
N LEU A 787 -23.28 11.22 15.08
CA LEU A 787 -24.43 11.96 14.54
C LEU A 787 -23.94 13.07 13.62
N HIS A 788 -24.61 13.26 12.49
CA HIS A 788 -24.38 14.32 11.50
C HIS A 788 -25.61 15.20 11.34
#